data_AF-A0A9W7T179-F1
#
_entry.id   AF-A0A9W7T179-F1
#
_cell.length_a   1.000
_cell.length_b   1.000
_cell.length_c   1.000
_cell.angle_alpha   90.00
_cell.angle_beta   90.00
_cell.angle_gamma   90.00
#
_symmetry.space_group_name_H-M   'P 1'
#
loop_
_entity.id
_entity.type
_entity.pdbx_description
1 polymer ?
#
loop_
_entity_poly.entity_id
_entity_poly.type
_entity_poly.pdbx_seq_one_letter_code
_entity_poly.pdbx_strand_id
1 'polypeptide(L)'
;MRSRCRLHVVTALERTQQTSLLRLRPQPPGRWSCAPPRCYATCSATAEHSPKQSRSLSVSSDARYNEIGVQHVSQHIHKQLFPIANATPQAFDQDLVALSKRHLARHELLGKTGDQVAPIGFDLPDLQGASLDEHFYRLGMDSSEPYLNLAKKYARAAPPPKPRKWAQRSGWTKYHEDGTWEALDAPDAEVLTFDIEVMWRETNFPAMACAVSDKYWYAWLSPWLLGESENDRHLIPLGDPQKNRTIVGHNIGYDRARIAEEYDLRQSRNFYMDTMSLHVAVNGMCSRQRPGWNKARKARETRDKIANEHNEDELSSTLSGGVEMEDEEEMWVGRSSANSLRDVAKFHCNITIDKARREWFGELDRDGICERLDELLDYCAADVDVTHKVYKKVFPLFLETCPHPVSFAALRHLASEILPVNKTWESYIANADATYHRLSSAVNDRLVALARKALELKDQIEVWESDPWLSQLDWAGQEIRMVKGKKKGDPPRPSSRQKMPGMPNWYRELFPRKDADIQLTVRTRIAPLLLRLAWDGHPLVWTDKYGWTFRTTYDEAAKYRSAAMTECDLSEDSKYSHLQDMHHIFFKLPHAGGPTARCTSPIAKGYQQFFDNGTLASEYDYAREALDMNASCSYWISARDRIKTQMVVYDRELAGASEAAKATEQGYILPQIIPMGTITRRAVENTWLTAANAKKNRVGSELKSMIKAPPGYAFVGADVDSQELWIASLVGDASFKLHGGNAIGFMTLEGTKAAGTDLHSKTAKILGISRNDAKVFNYGRIYGAGQDFAKSLLRRFNPSLQEEEADRIAKQLYKETKGERTNRKVLHERRFWRGGTESLVFNKLEDFAEQEKPRTPVLGAGITEALMRRFIGKSQFLTSRINWAIQSSGVDYLHLLIVSMDYLTRRYNIHARLALTVHDEIRYLATDADKYRCAMALQVANVWTRAMFSQQVGIDDLPQSCAYFSAVDIDHVLRKEVDMDCVTPSHPDKIPPGESLDILQLLEKGAEAYLNPAVVPVQPPRPERFEHVPRVPVMESLEAGAGGQETARRYLRAQIAEDTKELNGIIREVSGARTLTHALKGDDDASPKAPRKRSPSASARKKASTSGAGTQVRNASTRPYMSEAQLREQWYAPASSASSPGTFKRRPVVRKFLAQQQEKMKTASTTGNLSVGAIRETEYWPPVFVEEGEAWAERM
;
A
#
# COMPACT_ATOMS: atom_id res chain seq x y z
N MET A 1 61.76 4.76 14.84
CA MET A 1 62.00 6.02 14.09
C MET A 1 61.12 5.94 12.84
N ARG A 2 60.06 6.77 12.69
CA ARG A 2 60.00 8.19 12.25
C ARG A 2 60.01 8.37 10.72
N SER A 3 58.84 8.71 10.16
CA SER A 3 58.61 9.25 8.80
C SER A 3 58.85 8.23 7.65
N ARG A 4 58.20 8.21 6.48
CA ARG A 4 57.13 8.98 5.79
C ARG A 4 56.24 7.93 5.05
N CYS A 5 55.03 8.16 4.52
CA CYS A 5 54.38 9.38 4.01
C CYS A 5 52.84 9.29 4.15
N ARG A 6 52.12 10.41 3.93
CA ARG A 6 50.66 10.42 3.69
C ARG A 6 50.38 10.27 2.19
N LEU A 7 49.54 9.32 1.77
CA LEU A 7 48.56 9.38 0.66
C LEU A 7 47.85 8.00 0.52
N HIS A 8 46.70 7.94 -0.17
CA HIS A 8 45.86 6.75 -0.43
C HIS A 8 44.99 6.20 0.73
N VAL A 9 43.93 6.94 1.12
CA VAL A 9 42.73 6.37 1.78
C VAL A 9 41.44 7.04 1.24
N VAL A 10 41.29 7.12 -0.09
CA VAL A 10 40.13 7.76 -0.75
C VAL A 10 39.45 6.83 -1.78
N THR A 11 40.07 5.71 -2.14
CA THR A 11 39.63 4.81 -3.23
C THR A 11 39.32 3.39 -2.74
N ALA A 12 38.52 3.28 -1.66
CA ALA A 12 38.15 2.00 -1.03
C ALA A 12 36.64 1.68 -1.09
N LEU A 13 35.79 2.58 -1.60
CA LEU A 13 34.32 2.47 -1.54
C LEU A 13 33.62 2.21 -2.89
N GLU A 14 34.36 2.07 -4.00
CA GLU A 14 33.80 1.95 -5.37
C GLU A 14 34.01 0.56 -6.02
N ARG A 15 34.21 -0.51 -5.25
CA ARG A 15 34.49 -1.87 -5.80
C ARG A 15 33.64 -3.00 -5.20
N THR A 16 32.34 -3.01 -5.53
CA THR A 16 31.43 -4.13 -5.21
C THR A 16 30.39 -4.48 -6.31
N GLN A 17 30.43 -3.86 -7.51
CA GLN A 17 29.48 -4.15 -8.61
C GLN A 17 30.12 -4.26 -10.02
N GLN A 18 31.34 -4.77 -10.15
CA GLN A 18 31.92 -5.09 -11.47
C GLN A 18 32.76 -6.37 -11.48
N THR A 19 32.78 -7.02 -12.65
CA THR A 19 33.58 -8.19 -13.08
C THR A 19 33.22 -9.58 -12.56
N SER A 20 32.46 -10.32 -13.37
CA SER A 20 32.38 -11.80 -13.39
C SER A 20 32.84 -12.39 -14.75
N LEU A 21 33.74 -11.69 -15.46
CA LEU A 21 34.26 -12.08 -16.78
C LEU A 21 35.80 -12.15 -16.81
N LEU A 22 36.37 -13.17 -16.15
CA LEU A 22 37.75 -13.62 -16.39
C LEU A 22 37.82 -15.15 -16.45
N ARG A 23 37.82 -15.70 -17.67
CA ARG A 23 38.08 -17.13 -17.91
C ARG A 23 39.59 -17.40 -17.81
N LEU A 24 39.99 -18.38 -17.00
CA LEU A 24 41.34 -18.92 -17.02
C LEU A 24 41.59 -19.71 -18.31
N ARG A 25 42.71 -19.42 -18.99
CA ARG A 25 43.19 -20.14 -20.18
C ARG A 25 44.37 -21.06 -19.79
N PRO A 26 44.34 -22.36 -20.13
CA PRO A 26 45.54 -23.20 -20.15
C PRO A 26 46.54 -22.74 -21.23
N GLN A 27 47.83 -23.05 -21.04
CA GLN A 27 48.87 -22.83 -22.06
C GLN A 27 49.06 -24.06 -22.98
N PRO A 28 49.59 -23.87 -24.22
CA PRO A 28 49.76 -24.94 -25.19
C PRO A 28 51.17 -25.58 -25.18
N PRO A 29 51.30 -26.89 -25.41
CA PRO A 29 52.52 -27.49 -25.96
C PRO A 29 52.61 -27.23 -27.48
N GLY A 30 53.81 -27.30 -28.07
CA GLY A 30 54.07 -26.79 -29.41
C GLY A 30 54.34 -27.83 -30.51
N ARG A 31 53.94 -27.45 -31.75
CA ARG A 31 54.58 -27.72 -33.06
C ARG A 31 55.01 -29.16 -33.44
N TRP A 32 54.34 -29.72 -34.46
CA TRP A 32 54.84 -30.29 -35.75
C TRP A 32 53.63 -31.03 -36.43
N SER A 33 53.51 -31.23 -37.75
CA SER A 33 53.95 -30.47 -38.94
C SER A 33 53.26 -31.03 -40.21
N CYS A 34 52.85 -30.16 -41.15
CA CYS A 34 52.45 -30.47 -42.55
C CYS A 34 51.15 -31.29 -42.81
N ALA A 35 50.76 -31.33 -44.09
CA ALA A 35 49.52 -31.88 -44.70
C ALA A 35 49.90 -32.60 -46.04
N PRO A 36 49.01 -33.14 -46.92
CA PRO A 36 47.55 -33.08 -46.97
C PRO A 36 46.81 -34.47 -47.08
N PRO A 37 46.02 -34.85 -48.12
CA PRO A 37 44.55 -34.92 -47.96
C PRO A 37 43.85 -36.26 -48.34
N ARG A 38 42.54 -36.32 -48.03
CA ARG A 38 41.45 -37.12 -48.69
C ARG A 38 41.67 -38.63 -48.95
N CYS A 39 40.74 -39.45 -48.42
CA CYS A 39 40.00 -40.42 -49.25
C CYS A 39 38.67 -40.85 -48.62
N TYR A 40 37.76 -41.41 -49.43
CA TYR A 40 36.45 -41.98 -49.03
C TYR A 40 36.50 -43.52 -49.05
N ALA A 41 35.95 -44.19 -48.02
CA ALA A 41 35.41 -45.55 -48.03
C ALA A 41 34.72 -45.82 -46.66
N THR A 42 33.40 -45.66 -46.52
CA THR A 42 32.34 -46.68 -46.73
C THR A 42 32.34 -47.88 -45.76
N CYS A 43 31.31 -47.90 -44.91
CA CYS A 43 30.59 -49.08 -44.41
C CYS A 43 31.30 -50.08 -43.46
N SER A 44 31.03 -49.93 -42.16
CA SER A 44 30.58 -51.04 -41.32
C SER A 44 29.32 -50.61 -40.55
N ALA A 45 28.36 -51.52 -40.33
CA ALA A 45 27.06 -51.18 -39.79
C ALA A 45 26.95 -51.44 -38.28
N THR A 46 26.08 -50.65 -37.63
CA THR A 46 25.30 -50.98 -36.41
C THR A 46 25.99 -51.77 -35.29
N ALA A 47 26.47 -51.05 -34.28
CA ALA A 47 26.19 -51.40 -32.89
C ALA A 47 25.44 -50.22 -32.26
N GLU A 48 24.23 -50.44 -31.74
CA GLU A 48 23.38 -49.36 -31.27
C GLU A 48 23.83 -48.83 -29.90
N HIS A 49 24.06 -47.52 -29.82
CA HIS A 49 24.16 -46.80 -28.55
C HIS A 49 23.28 -45.56 -28.62
N SER A 50 22.13 -45.64 -27.95
CA SER A 50 21.12 -44.58 -27.89
C SER A 50 21.71 -43.29 -27.33
N PRO A 51 21.63 -42.14 -28.04
CA PRO A 51 22.14 -40.90 -27.52
C PRO A 51 21.30 -40.43 -26.32
N LYS A 52 21.94 -40.26 -25.16
CA LYS A 52 21.30 -39.69 -23.98
C LYS A 52 20.77 -38.28 -24.32
N GLN A 53 19.46 -38.09 -24.20
CA GLN A 53 18.81 -36.83 -24.55
C GLN A 53 18.95 -35.80 -23.42
N SER A 54 19.74 -34.76 -23.67
CA SER A 54 19.65 -33.47 -22.96
C SER A 54 19.71 -32.35 -24.01
N ARG A 55 18.68 -32.29 -24.87
CA ARG A 55 18.47 -31.14 -25.76
C ARG A 55 17.77 -30.05 -24.95
N SER A 56 18.24 -28.81 -25.05
CA SER A 56 17.56 -27.65 -24.47
C SER A 56 16.17 -27.49 -25.06
N LEU A 57 15.26 -26.85 -24.31
CA LEU A 57 13.92 -26.46 -24.77
C LEU A 57 13.94 -25.26 -25.75
N SER A 58 15.11 -24.68 -26.03
CA SER A 58 15.25 -23.55 -26.95
C SER A 58 15.01 -23.93 -28.41
N VAL A 59 14.18 -23.14 -29.09
CA VAL A 59 13.81 -23.26 -30.51
C VAL A 59 14.42 -22.09 -31.26
N SER A 60 15.13 -22.37 -32.36
CA SER A 60 15.72 -21.34 -33.22
C SER A 60 14.63 -20.47 -33.85
N SER A 61 14.69 -19.16 -33.63
CA SER A 61 13.74 -18.18 -34.17
C SER A 61 14.44 -16.87 -34.51
N ASP A 62 13.92 -16.17 -35.51
CA ASP A 62 14.37 -14.82 -35.86
C ASP A 62 13.97 -13.78 -34.81
N ALA A 63 14.81 -12.75 -34.67
CA ALA A 63 14.53 -11.55 -33.87
C ALA A 63 13.61 -10.59 -34.61
N ARG A 64 12.73 -9.90 -33.87
CA ARG A 64 11.80 -8.91 -34.40
C ARG A 64 12.10 -7.54 -33.79
N TYR A 65 12.03 -6.50 -34.62
CA TYR A 65 12.23 -5.11 -34.22
C TYR A 65 11.13 -4.24 -34.82
N ASN A 66 10.71 -3.21 -34.10
CA ASN A 66 9.76 -2.23 -34.61
C ASN A 66 10.48 -1.07 -35.34
N GLU A 67 9.72 -0.14 -35.91
CA GLU A 67 10.25 0.96 -36.74
C GLU A 67 11.18 1.93 -35.99
N ILE A 68 11.17 1.93 -34.66
CA ILE A 68 12.04 2.76 -33.79
C ILE A 68 13.20 1.97 -33.17
N GLY A 69 13.31 0.66 -33.44
CA GLY A 69 14.43 -0.19 -33.06
C GLY A 69 14.27 -0.98 -31.77
N VAL A 70 13.10 -0.94 -31.11
CA VAL A 70 12.84 -1.73 -29.88
C VAL A 70 12.76 -3.21 -30.23
N GLN A 71 13.41 -4.07 -29.45
CA GLN A 71 13.37 -5.52 -29.67
C GLN A 71 12.07 -6.14 -29.14
N HIS A 72 11.31 -6.79 -30.03
CA HIS A 72 10.07 -7.50 -29.72
C HIS A 72 10.32 -9.01 -29.55
N VAL A 73 9.34 -9.73 -28.99
CA VAL A 73 9.37 -11.19 -28.87
C VAL A 73 9.60 -11.86 -30.23
N SER A 74 10.32 -12.97 -30.20
CA SER A 74 10.77 -13.70 -31.38
C SER A 74 9.62 -14.14 -32.29
N GLN A 75 9.93 -14.37 -33.58
CA GLN A 75 8.93 -14.72 -34.58
C GLN A 75 8.16 -16.03 -34.26
N HIS A 76 8.74 -16.95 -33.50
CA HIS A 76 8.08 -18.16 -33.01
C HIS A 76 7.08 -17.87 -31.87
N ILE A 77 7.48 -17.04 -30.90
CA ILE A 77 6.63 -16.65 -29.75
C ILE A 77 5.47 -15.75 -30.19
N HIS A 78 5.72 -14.78 -31.08
CA HIS A 78 4.69 -13.87 -31.60
C HIS A 78 3.51 -14.60 -32.27
N LYS A 79 3.78 -15.69 -32.99
CA LYS A 79 2.75 -16.51 -33.67
C LYS A 79 1.83 -17.23 -32.68
N GLN A 80 2.36 -17.61 -31.51
CA GLN A 80 1.63 -18.30 -30.46
C GLN A 80 0.80 -17.34 -29.59
N LEU A 81 1.30 -16.12 -29.35
CA LEU A 81 0.62 -15.11 -28.54
C LEU A 81 -0.48 -14.33 -29.27
N PHE A 82 -0.28 -14.02 -30.56
CA PHE A 82 -1.16 -13.13 -31.33
C PHE A 82 -1.65 -13.78 -32.64
N PRO A 83 -2.36 -14.92 -32.61
CA PRO A 83 -2.72 -15.68 -33.81
C PRO A 83 -3.53 -14.84 -34.83
N ILE A 84 -4.48 -14.01 -34.38
CA ILE A 84 -5.28 -13.13 -35.26
C ILE A 84 -4.39 -12.08 -35.96
N ALA A 85 -3.45 -11.45 -35.26
CA ALA A 85 -2.60 -10.39 -35.83
C ALA A 85 -1.62 -10.94 -36.90
N ASN A 86 -1.25 -12.23 -36.80
CA ASN A 86 -0.47 -12.89 -37.85
C ASN A 86 -1.34 -13.28 -39.07
N ALA A 87 -2.67 -13.42 -38.91
CA ALA A 87 -3.60 -13.67 -40.01
C ALA A 87 -4.00 -12.39 -40.78
N THR A 88 -4.03 -11.24 -40.11
CA THR A 88 -4.30 -9.93 -40.72
C THR A 88 -3.20 -8.93 -40.36
N PRO A 89 -2.17 -8.76 -41.22
CA PRO A 89 -1.07 -7.83 -40.95
C PRO A 89 -1.57 -6.41 -40.73
N GLN A 90 -1.50 -5.93 -39.49
CA GLN A 90 -1.94 -4.59 -39.11
C GLN A 90 -0.96 -3.57 -39.70
N ALA A 91 -1.39 -2.83 -40.73
CA ALA A 91 -0.56 -1.80 -41.35
C ALA A 91 -0.36 -0.63 -40.37
N PHE A 92 0.87 -0.49 -39.84
CA PHE A 92 1.21 0.58 -38.90
C PHE A 92 0.93 1.96 -39.50
N ASP A 93 0.29 2.82 -38.71
CA ASP A 93 -0.01 4.20 -39.09
C ASP A 93 1.30 4.99 -39.19
N GLN A 94 1.77 5.21 -40.43
CA GLN A 94 3.05 5.87 -40.70
C GLN A 94 3.13 7.28 -40.11
N ASP A 95 1.99 7.97 -39.95
CA ASP A 95 1.93 9.28 -39.29
C ASP A 95 2.22 9.15 -37.78
N LEU A 96 1.68 8.12 -37.11
CA LEU A 96 1.97 7.87 -35.68
C LEU A 96 3.44 7.47 -35.48
N VAL A 97 3.99 6.62 -36.35
CA VAL A 97 5.41 6.25 -36.34
C VAL A 97 6.30 7.48 -36.54
N ALA A 98 5.95 8.37 -37.49
CA ALA A 98 6.67 9.61 -37.73
C ALA A 98 6.59 10.58 -36.52
N LEU A 99 5.43 10.69 -35.88
CA LEU A 99 5.24 11.51 -34.67
C LEU A 99 6.03 10.95 -33.46
N SER A 100 6.08 9.62 -33.30
CA SER A 100 6.91 8.96 -32.29
C SER A 100 8.40 9.23 -32.53
N LYS A 101 8.91 8.98 -33.74
CA LYS A 101 10.31 9.28 -34.11
C LYS A 101 10.68 10.74 -33.84
N ARG A 102 9.77 11.67 -34.15
CA ARG A 102 9.94 13.10 -33.88
C ARG A 102 9.97 13.44 -32.39
N HIS A 103 9.18 12.75 -31.56
CA HIS A 103 9.18 12.89 -30.09
C HIS A 103 10.46 12.31 -29.46
N LEU A 104 10.85 11.09 -29.85
CA LEU A 104 12.08 10.44 -29.38
C LEU A 104 13.35 11.21 -29.80
N ALA A 105 13.36 11.83 -30.98
CA ALA A 105 14.45 12.71 -31.42
C ALA A 105 14.56 13.98 -30.56
N ARG A 106 13.42 14.64 -30.23
CA ARG A 106 13.39 15.84 -29.36
C ARG A 106 13.96 15.59 -27.96
N HIS A 107 13.87 14.36 -27.46
CA HIS A 107 14.37 13.98 -26.13
C HIS A 107 15.72 13.22 -26.18
N GLU A 108 16.42 13.26 -27.31
CA GLU A 108 17.70 12.56 -27.56
C GLU A 108 17.68 11.05 -27.25
N LEU A 109 16.60 10.34 -27.59
CA LEU A 109 16.45 8.91 -27.37
C LEU A 109 16.55 8.08 -28.66
N LEU A 110 16.09 8.63 -29.78
CA LEU A 110 16.08 7.93 -31.07
C LEU A 110 17.49 7.45 -31.46
N GLY A 111 17.64 6.16 -31.74
CA GLY A 111 18.91 5.54 -32.11
C GLY A 111 19.86 5.22 -30.94
N LYS A 112 19.43 5.40 -29.68
CA LYS A 112 20.17 4.98 -28.47
C LYS A 112 19.53 3.75 -27.82
N THR A 113 19.27 2.71 -28.61
CA THR A 113 18.80 1.38 -28.17
C THR A 113 19.85 0.65 -27.33
N GLY A 114 19.45 -0.41 -26.63
CA GLY A 114 20.35 -1.25 -25.84
C GLY A 114 21.24 -2.17 -26.67
N ASP A 115 22.05 -2.97 -25.97
CA ASP A 115 22.79 -4.08 -26.57
C ASP A 115 21.80 -5.15 -27.08
N GLN A 116 21.97 -5.63 -28.31
CA GLN A 116 21.05 -6.58 -28.93
C GLN A 116 21.11 -7.94 -28.23
N VAL A 117 19.97 -8.38 -27.71
CA VAL A 117 19.83 -9.68 -27.02
C VAL A 117 19.48 -10.77 -28.03
N ALA A 118 19.96 -12.00 -27.81
CA ALA A 118 19.56 -13.13 -28.66
C ALA A 118 18.02 -13.33 -28.66
N PRO A 119 17.40 -13.72 -29.79
CA PRO A 119 15.97 -14.01 -29.83
C PRO A 119 15.64 -15.27 -29.02
N ILE A 120 14.66 -15.16 -28.11
CA ILE A 120 14.22 -16.25 -27.25
C ILE A 120 13.03 -16.95 -27.91
N GLY A 121 13.20 -18.22 -28.29
CA GLY A 121 12.14 -19.06 -28.84
C GLY A 121 12.01 -20.37 -28.05
N PHE A 122 10.77 -20.76 -27.75
CA PHE A 122 10.37 -22.07 -27.22
C PHE A 122 8.87 -22.26 -27.47
N ASP A 123 8.35 -23.46 -27.15
CA ASP A 123 6.93 -23.77 -27.31
C ASP A 123 6.13 -23.41 -26.06
N LEU A 124 5.11 -22.56 -26.22
CA LEU A 124 4.16 -22.17 -25.18
C LEU A 124 2.97 -23.15 -25.14
N PRO A 125 2.29 -23.29 -23.99
CA PRO A 125 0.99 -23.97 -23.92
C PRO A 125 -0.06 -23.29 -24.79
N ASP A 126 -1.00 -24.07 -25.34
CA ASP A 126 -2.05 -23.57 -26.24
C ASP A 126 -2.95 -22.50 -25.59
N LEU A 127 -3.17 -21.38 -26.29
CA LEU A 127 -4.13 -20.36 -25.89
C LEU A 127 -5.57 -20.91 -25.97
N GLN A 128 -6.38 -20.56 -24.97
CA GLN A 128 -7.74 -21.05 -24.82
C GLN A 128 -8.77 -20.12 -25.49
N GLY A 129 -8.43 -19.58 -26.66
CA GLY A 129 -9.21 -18.58 -27.39
C GLY A 129 -8.43 -17.99 -28.56
N ALA A 130 -9.11 -17.24 -29.41
CA ALA A 130 -8.50 -16.51 -30.52
C ALA A 130 -7.87 -15.18 -30.06
N SER A 131 -8.36 -14.60 -28.96
CA SER A 131 -7.76 -13.44 -28.28
C SER A 131 -7.28 -13.79 -26.87
N LEU A 132 -6.38 -12.95 -26.33
CA LEU A 132 -5.92 -13.10 -24.95
C LEU A 132 -7.02 -12.75 -23.95
N ASP A 133 -7.97 -11.90 -24.34
CA ASP A 133 -9.15 -11.60 -23.51
C ASP A 133 -10.10 -12.81 -23.40
N GLU A 134 -10.34 -13.51 -24.51
CA GLU A 134 -11.13 -14.74 -24.53
C GLU A 134 -10.47 -15.85 -23.70
N HIS A 135 -9.14 -16.02 -23.85
CA HIS A 135 -8.34 -16.93 -23.05
C HIS A 135 -8.47 -16.64 -21.55
N PHE A 136 -8.17 -15.41 -21.12
CA PHE A 136 -8.23 -15.05 -19.70
C PHE A 136 -9.65 -15.01 -19.13
N TYR A 137 -10.66 -14.68 -19.94
CA TYR A 137 -12.06 -14.80 -19.55
C TYR A 137 -12.42 -16.26 -19.23
N ARG A 138 -12.05 -17.19 -20.12
CA ARG A 138 -12.32 -18.63 -19.92
C ARG A 138 -11.52 -19.23 -18.77
N LEU A 139 -10.23 -18.90 -18.61
CA LEU A 139 -9.46 -19.33 -17.43
C LEU A 139 -10.08 -18.80 -16.13
N GLY A 140 -10.48 -17.52 -16.13
CA GLY A 140 -11.19 -16.90 -15.01
C GLY A 140 -12.49 -17.62 -14.68
N MET A 141 -13.32 -17.96 -15.68
CA MET A 141 -14.55 -18.72 -15.49
C MET A 141 -14.31 -20.16 -14.99
N ASP A 142 -13.31 -20.86 -15.52
CA ASP A 142 -12.99 -22.24 -15.10
C ASP A 142 -12.50 -22.32 -13.65
N SER A 143 -11.73 -21.32 -13.20
CA SER A 143 -11.29 -21.20 -11.80
C SER A 143 -12.40 -20.67 -10.86
N SER A 144 -13.36 -19.90 -11.41
CA SER A 144 -14.49 -19.33 -10.67
C SER A 144 -15.64 -20.31 -10.41
N GLU A 145 -15.86 -21.31 -11.28
CA GLU A 145 -17.01 -22.22 -11.19
C GLU A 145 -16.65 -23.55 -10.54
N PRO A 146 -17.45 -24.07 -9.58
CA PRO A 146 -18.85 -23.71 -9.30
C PRO A 146 -19.04 -22.56 -8.29
N TYR A 147 -17.97 -22.06 -7.67
CA TYR A 147 -18.03 -21.11 -6.55
C TYR A 147 -18.84 -19.84 -6.86
N LEU A 148 -18.73 -19.32 -8.09
CA LEU A 148 -19.42 -18.12 -8.55
C LEU A 148 -20.94 -18.33 -8.68
N ASN A 149 -21.41 -19.47 -9.21
CA ASN A 149 -22.83 -19.78 -9.22
C ASN A 149 -23.38 -20.10 -7.82
N LEU A 150 -22.61 -20.80 -6.98
CA LEU A 150 -22.96 -21.02 -5.57
C LEU A 150 -23.12 -19.69 -4.81
N ALA A 151 -22.18 -18.77 -4.98
CA ALA A 151 -22.23 -17.41 -4.43
C ALA A 151 -23.46 -16.63 -4.93
N LYS A 152 -23.71 -16.61 -6.25
CA LYS A 152 -24.89 -15.94 -6.85
C LYS A 152 -26.22 -16.52 -6.36
N LYS A 153 -26.31 -17.84 -6.12
CA LYS A 153 -27.49 -18.50 -5.53
C LYS A 153 -27.68 -18.07 -4.08
N TYR A 154 -26.63 -18.16 -3.27
CA TYR A 154 -26.67 -17.87 -1.84
C TYR A 154 -26.96 -16.38 -1.55
N ALA A 155 -26.44 -15.46 -2.36
CA ALA A 155 -26.76 -14.03 -2.30
C ALA A 155 -28.25 -13.70 -2.54
N ARG A 156 -29.04 -14.64 -3.07
CA ARG A 156 -30.50 -14.52 -3.23
C ARG A 156 -31.25 -15.18 -2.06
N ALA A 157 -30.77 -16.33 -1.57
CA ALA A 157 -31.36 -17.10 -0.47
C ALA A 157 -31.56 -16.28 0.82
N ALA A 158 -32.61 -16.56 1.57
CA ALA A 158 -32.78 -16.08 2.94
C ALA A 158 -32.22 -17.13 3.92
N PRO A 159 -31.67 -16.73 5.09
CA PRO A 159 -31.33 -17.70 6.13
C PRO A 159 -32.61 -18.29 6.75
N PRO A 160 -32.58 -19.56 7.21
CA PRO A 160 -33.65 -20.13 8.04
C PRO A 160 -33.81 -19.37 9.37
N PRO A 161 -34.97 -19.48 10.05
CA PRO A 161 -35.18 -18.88 11.36
C PRO A 161 -34.12 -19.36 12.37
N LYS A 162 -33.66 -18.45 13.25
CA LYS A 162 -32.67 -18.80 14.29
C LYS A 162 -33.25 -19.82 15.28
N PRO A 163 -32.43 -20.77 15.79
CA PRO A 163 -32.81 -21.63 16.91
C PRO A 163 -33.27 -20.81 18.12
N ARG A 164 -34.14 -21.40 18.95
CA ARG A 164 -34.62 -20.79 20.22
C ARG A 164 -33.91 -21.28 21.48
N LYS A 165 -33.05 -22.28 21.31
CA LYS A 165 -32.24 -22.93 22.34
C LYS A 165 -31.09 -23.65 21.66
N TRP A 166 -29.91 -23.58 22.24
CA TRP A 166 -28.73 -24.25 21.72
C TRP A 166 -28.46 -25.58 22.47
N ALA A 167 -27.71 -26.48 21.84
CA ALA A 167 -27.29 -27.74 22.44
C ALA A 167 -25.86 -27.58 23.01
N GLN A 168 -25.72 -27.78 24.32
CA GLN A 168 -24.42 -27.78 24.99
C GLN A 168 -23.72 -29.12 24.76
N ARG A 169 -23.02 -29.25 23.64
CA ARG A 169 -22.24 -30.42 23.23
C ARG A 169 -21.02 -29.98 22.41
N SER A 170 -19.87 -30.62 22.61
CA SER A 170 -18.66 -30.40 21.82
C SER A 170 -18.78 -30.84 20.35
N GLY A 171 -17.95 -30.24 19.50
CA GLY A 171 -17.99 -30.48 18.05
C GLY A 171 -19.19 -29.81 17.38
N TRP A 172 -19.53 -30.24 16.15
CA TRP A 172 -20.63 -29.64 15.39
C TRP A 172 -21.99 -30.17 15.79
N THR A 173 -22.95 -29.26 15.89
CA THR A 173 -24.39 -29.54 16.01
C THR A 173 -25.16 -28.74 14.95
N LYS A 174 -26.04 -29.41 14.22
CA LYS A 174 -26.93 -28.84 13.19
C LYS A 174 -28.33 -28.67 13.76
N TYR A 175 -29.04 -27.61 13.38
CA TYR A 175 -30.38 -27.28 13.88
C TYR A 175 -31.39 -27.22 12.73
N HIS A 176 -32.55 -27.84 12.95
CA HIS A 176 -33.67 -27.94 12.02
C HIS A 176 -34.75 -26.90 12.34
N GLU A 177 -35.61 -26.58 11.37
CA GLU A 177 -36.66 -25.54 11.53
C GLU A 177 -37.74 -25.89 12.58
N ASP A 178 -37.88 -27.17 12.92
CA ASP A 178 -38.77 -27.67 13.97
C ASP A 178 -38.18 -27.56 15.39
N GLY A 179 -36.91 -27.15 15.51
CA GLY A 179 -36.18 -27.06 16.77
C GLY A 179 -35.49 -28.37 17.19
N THR A 180 -35.53 -29.43 16.38
CA THR A 180 -34.67 -30.60 16.56
C THR A 180 -33.23 -30.30 16.14
N TRP A 181 -32.29 -31.12 16.60
CA TRP A 181 -30.88 -31.00 16.27
C TRP A 181 -30.22 -32.36 16.05
N GLU A 182 -29.21 -32.41 15.17
CA GLU A 182 -28.38 -33.59 14.93
C GLU A 182 -26.89 -33.28 15.16
N ALA A 183 -26.16 -34.26 15.69
CA ALA A 183 -24.72 -34.19 15.87
C ALA A 183 -24.00 -34.48 14.55
N LEU A 184 -23.01 -33.67 14.20
CA LEU A 184 -22.18 -33.87 13.00
C LEU A 184 -20.68 -33.86 13.35
N ASP A 185 -19.88 -34.49 12.49
CA ASP A 185 -18.43 -34.35 12.50
C ASP A 185 -17.98 -33.06 11.77
N ALA A 186 -18.72 -32.66 10.73
CA ALA A 186 -18.49 -31.47 9.91
C ALA A 186 -19.77 -31.01 9.19
N PRO A 187 -19.90 -29.73 8.77
CA PRO A 187 -21.10 -29.24 8.07
C PRO A 187 -21.29 -29.86 6.68
N ASP A 188 -22.52 -30.30 6.38
CA ASP A 188 -22.90 -30.93 5.11
C ASP A 188 -23.20 -29.92 3.98
N ALA A 189 -23.29 -28.63 4.29
CA ALA A 189 -23.54 -27.56 3.33
C ALA A 189 -22.45 -27.39 2.25
N GLU A 190 -22.84 -26.75 1.14
CA GLU A 190 -21.93 -26.27 0.07
C GLU A 190 -21.59 -24.79 0.24
N VAL A 191 -22.49 -24.01 0.85
CA VAL A 191 -22.29 -22.59 1.16
C VAL A 191 -22.73 -22.32 2.58
N LEU A 192 -21.90 -21.58 3.32
CA LEU A 192 -22.16 -21.17 4.69
C LEU A 192 -21.66 -19.73 4.93
N THR A 193 -22.44 -18.92 5.64
CA THR A 193 -21.90 -17.76 6.37
C THR A 193 -21.42 -18.23 7.74
N PHE A 194 -20.29 -17.72 8.21
CA PHE A 194 -19.51 -18.28 9.32
C PHE A 194 -18.76 -17.21 10.11
N ASP A 195 -18.62 -17.43 11.41
CA ASP A 195 -17.97 -16.54 12.39
C ASP A 195 -17.45 -17.36 13.60
N ILE A 196 -16.32 -16.95 14.20
CA ILE A 196 -15.67 -17.64 15.33
C ILE A 196 -15.33 -16.65 16.45
N GLU A 197 -15.75 -16.96 17.69
CA GLU A 197 -15.29 -16.26 18.88
C GLU A 197 -14.23 -17.04 19.68
N VAL A 198 -13.31 -16.28 20.27
CA VAL A 198 -12.03 -16.74 20.81
C VAL A 198 -11.77 -16.08 22.15
N MET A 199 -11.40 -16.87 23.17
CA MET A 199 -10.99 -16.38 24.49
C MET A 199 -9.56 -15.79 24.45
N TRP A 200 -9.37 -14.70 23.70
CA TRP A 200 -8.10 -14.16 23.23
C TRP A 200 -7.06 -13.77 24.31
N ARG A 201 -7.42 -13.81 25.59
CA ARG A 201 -6.47 -13.68 26.71
C ARG A 201 -5.92 -15.01 27.22
N GLU A 202 -6.69 -16.08 27.11
CA GLU A 202 -6.31 -17.43 27.55
C GLU A 202 -5.74 -18.24 26.39
N THR A 203 -6.38 -18.18 25.22
CA THR A 203 -5.95 -18.92 24.02
C THR A 203 -6.27 -18.17 22.72
N ASN A 204 -5.53 -18.49 21.66
CA ASN A 204 -5.82 -18.05 20.29
C ASN A 204 -6.74 -19.03 19.53
N PHE A 205 -6.97 -20.22 20.08
CA PHE A 205 -7.78 -21.29 19.50
C PHE A 205 -9.30 -21.03 19.66
N PRO A 206 -10.15 -21.61 18.80
CA PRO A 206 -11.59 -21.36 18.79
C PRO A 206 -12.25 -21.84 20.09
N ALA A 207 -13.09 -20.99 20.69
CA ALA A 207 -13.93 -21.36 21.84
C ALA A 207 -15.32 -21.84 21.38
N MET A 208 -15.95 -21.07 20.48
CA MET A 208 -17.21 -21.40 19.83
C MET A 208 -17.28 -20.77 18.43
N ALA A 209 -18.12 -21.33 17.56
CA ALA A 209 -18.40 -20.79 16.24
C ALA A 209 -19.85 -21.03 15.82
N CYS A 210 -20.39 -20.12 15.01
CA CYS A 210 -21.73 -20.23 14.43
C CYS A 210 -21.65 -20.23 12.90
N ALA A 211 -22.54 -20.99 12.26
CA ALA A 211 -22.69 -21.00 10.81
C ALA A 211 -24.16 -21.06 10.38
N VAL A 212 -24.48 -20.50 9.21
CA VAL A 212 -25.79 -20.63 8.57
C VAL A 212 -25.66 -20.94 7.09
N SER A 213 -26.52 -21.82 6.59
CA SER A 213 -26.63 -22.21 5.18
C SER A 213 -27.96 -21.73 4.56
N ASP A 214 -28.30 -22.16 3.35
CA ASP A 214 -29.61 -21.89 2.75
C ASP A 214 -30.77 -22.74 3.34
N LYS A 215 -30.50 -23.57 4.37
CA LYS A 215 -31.49 -24.49 4.99
C LYS A 215 -31.36 -24.68 6.50
N TYR A 216 -30.13 -24.75 7.02
CA TYR A 216 -29.85 -25.11 8.42
C TYR A 216 -28.89 -24.13 9.08
N TRP A 217 -29.06 -23.98 10.40
CA TRP A 217 -28.07 -23.39 11.30
C TRP A 217 -27.14 -24.47 11.85
N TYR A 218 -25.91 -24.09 12.18
CA TYR A 218 -24.94 -24.95 12.84
C TYR A 218 -24.22 -24.16 13.95
N ALA A 219 -23.86 -24.84 15.02
CA ALA A 219 -22.95 -24.33 16.05
C ALA A 219 -21.84 -25.36 16.31
N TRP A 220 -20.65 -24.87 16.64
CA TRP A 220 -19.51 -25.66 17.07
C TRP A 220 -19.05 -25.18 18.45
N LEU A 221 -18.78 -26.10 19.37
CA LEU A 221 -18.22 -25.82 20.68
C LEU A 221 -16.92 -26.59 20.90
N SER A 222 -15.92 -25.92 21.48
CA SER A 222 -14.64 -26.55 21.81
C SER A 222 -14.78 -27.55 22.96
N PRO A 223 -14.24 -28.79 22.84
CA PRO A 223 -14.17 -29.73 23.95
C PRO A 223 -13.46 -29.15 25.20
N TRP A 224 -12.52 -28.23 24.98
CA TRP A 224 -11.82 -27.52 26.06
C TRP A 224 -12.71 -26.53 26.83
N LEU A 225 -13.62 -25.84 26.13
CA LEU A 225 -14.56 -24.91 26.74
C LEU A 225 -15.52 -25.65 27.69
N LEU A 226 -16.01 -26.82 27.28
CA LEU A 226 -16.89 -27.66 28.09
C LEU A 226 -16.16 -28.52 29.14
N GLY A 227 -14.83 -28.39 29.27
CA GLY A 227 -14.03 -29.15 30.23
C GLY A 227 -13.84 -30.63 29.89
N GLU A 228 -14.21 -31.08 28.68
CA GLU A 228 -14.04 -32.45 28.20
C GLU A 228 -12.57 -32.79 27.85
N SER A 229 -11.73 -31.76 27.64
CA SER A 229 -10.32 -31.88 27.25
C SER A 229 -9.47 -30.80 27.93
N GLU A 230 -8.30 -31.18 28.44
CA GLU A 230 -7.34 -30.24 29.04
C GLU A 230 -6.54 -29.43 27.99
N ASN A 231 -6.48 -29.92 26.74
CA ASN A 231 -5.75 -29.26 25.66
C ASN A 231 -6.63 -28.17 25.01
N ASP A 232 -6.17 -26.93 24.94
CA ASP A 232 -6.90 -25.82 24.29
C ASP A 232 -6.89 -25.91 22.74
N ARG A 233 -5.98 -26.70 22.18
CA ARG A 233 -5.55 -26.66 20.77
C ARG A 233 -6.40 -27.51 19.83
N HIS A 234 -7.71 -27.28 19.87
CA HIS A 234 -8.66 -27.81 18.91
C HIS A 234 -8.79 -26.86 17.71
N LEU A 235 -8.83 -27.39 16.49
CA LEU A 235 -9.22 -26.64 15.30
C LEU A 235 -10.63 -27.10 14.85
N ILE A 236 -11.35 -26.23 14.14
CA ILE A 236 -12.69 -26.53 13.63
C ILE A 236 -12.56 -27.31 12.30
N PRO A 237 -13.08 -28.54 12.21
CA PRO A 237 -13.15 -29.26 10.93
C PRO A 237 -14.32 -28.74 10.09
N LEU A 238 -14.10 -28.50 8.81
CA LEU A 238 -15.15 -28.32 7.80
C LEU A 238 -15.38 -29.59 6.94
N GLY A 239 -14.59 -30.64 7.18
CA GLY A 239 -14.66 -31.93 6.49
C GLY A 239 -13.95 -31.91 5.14
N ASP A 240 -14.04 -33.01 4.39
CA ASP A 240 -13.30 -33.29 3.13
C ASP A 240 -12.76 -32.04 2.38
N PRO A 241 -11.43 -31.82 2.37
CA PRO A 241 -10.79 -30.73 1.63
C PRO A 241 -11.01 -30.76 0.12
N GLN A 242 -11.43 -31.91 -0.46
CA GLN A 242 -11.73 -32.03 -1.89
C GLN A 242 -13.16 -31.61 -2.25
N LYS A 243 -14.07 -31.41 -1.29
CA LYS A 243 -15.40 -30.87 -1.58
C LYS A 243 -15.31 -29.37 -1.86
N ASN A 244 -15.90 -28.93 -2.97
CA ASN A 244 -16.05 -27.50 -3.26
C ASN A 244 -16.99 -26.86 -2.22
N ARG A 245 -16.50 -25.89 -1.43
CA ARG A 245 -17.31 -25.10 -0.50
C ARG A 245 -17.05 -23.61 -0.67
N THR A 246 -18.07 -22.78 -0.45
CA THR A 246 -17.94 -21.32 -0.32
C THR A 246 -18.24 -20.91 1.12
N ILE A 247 -17.30 -20.24 1.77
CA ILE A 247 -17.38 -19.81 3.18
C ILE A 247 -17.39 -18.28 3.18
N VAL A 248 -18.46 -17.68 3.67
CA VAL A 248 -18.65 -16.23 3.73
C VAL A 248 -18.41 -15.76 5.16
N GLY A 249 -17.61 -14.71 5.35
CA GLY A 249 -17.37 -14.11 6.66
C GLY A 249 -17.07 -12.63 6.57
N HIS A 250 -16.67 -12.02 7.69
CA HIS A 250 -16.23 -10.64 7.75
C HIS A 250 -14.86 -10.56 8.42
N ASN A 251 -13.83 -10.13 7.68
CA ASN A 251 -12.44 -10.32 8.08
C ASN A 251 -12.07 -11.83 8.20
N ILE A 252 -12.61 -12.65 7.29
CA ILE A 252 -12.56 -14.13 7.29
C ILE A 252 -11.14 -14.73 7.41
N GLY A 253 -10.08 -13.95 7.12
CA GLY A 253 -8.70 -14.37 7.38
C GLY A 253 -8.41 -14.68 8.86
N TYR A 254 -9.14 -14.04 9.78
CA TYR A 254 -9.09 -14.35 11.21
C TYR A 254 -9.72 -15.72 11.51
N ASP A 255 -10.90 -16.00 10.97
CA ASP A 255 -11.65 -17.24 11.20
C ASP A 255 -10.96 -18.44 10.53
N ARG A 256 -10.44 -18.22 9.31
CA ARG A 256 -9.66 -19.20 8.55
C ARG A 256 -8.49 -19.77 9.37
N ALA A 257 -7.83 -18.95 10.20
CA ALA A 257 -6.72 -19.39 11.05
C ALA A 257 -7.11 -20.45 12.10
N ARG A 258 -8.41 -20.74 12.27
CA ARG A 258 -8.93 -21.76 13.20
C ARG A 258 -9.52 -22.98 12.49
N ILE A 259 -9.48 -23.05 11.15
CA ILE A 259 -9.98 -24.18 10.36
C ILE A 259 -8.90 -25.25 10.21
N ALA A 260 -9.25 -26.52 10.46
CA ALA A 260 -8.31 -27.63 10.43
C ALA A 260 -7.74 -27.92 9.03
N GLU A 261 -8.58 -27.90 7.99
CA GLU A 261 -8.21 -28.32 6.63
C GLU A 261 -7.23 -27.38 5.91
N GLU A 262 -7.00 -26.18 6.45
CA GLU A 262 -6.13 -25.18 5.81
C GLU A 262 -4.63 -25.40 6.07
N TYR A 263 -4.30 -26.19 7.09
CA TYR A 263 -2.95 -26.49 7.57
C TYR A 263 -2.24 -27.64 6.80
N ASP A 264 -2.83 -28.17 5.73
CA ASP A 264 -2.16 -29.09 4.78
C ASP A 264 -1.28 -28.29 3.78
N LEU A 265 -0.24 -28.90 3.21
CA LEU A 265 0.48 -28.36 2.05
C LEU A 265 -0.36 -28.39 0.77
N ARG A 266 -1.30 -29.32 0.68
CA ARG A 266 -2.27 -29.41 -0.42
C ARG A 266 -3.32 -28.31 -0.23
N GLN A 267 -3.54 -27.50 -1.26
CA GLN A 267 -4.57 -26.46 -1.21
C GLN A 267 -5.95 -27.11 -1.12
N SER A 268 -6.78 -26.68 -0.16
CA SER A 268 -8.17 -27.12 -0.04
C SER A 268 -9.02 -26.58 -1.20
N ARG A 269 -10.21 -27.15 -1.37
CA ARG A 269 -11.26 -26.62 -2.26
C ARG A 269 -12.26 -25.72 -1.52
N ASN A 270 -11.93 -25.26 -0.31
CA ASN A 270 -12.68 -24.20 0.37
C ASN A 270 -12.37 -22.84 -0.29
N PHE A 271 -13.39 -22.01 -0.49
CA PHE A 271 -13.25 -20.63 -0.93
C PHE A 271 -13.73 -19.67 0.17
N TYR A 272 -12.79 -18.95 0.78
CA TYR A 272 -13.06 -17.92 1.79
C TYR A 272 -13.37 -16.59 1.11
N MET A 273 -14.61 -16.13 1.24
CA MET A 273 -15.12 -14.90 0.63
C MET A 273 -15.36 -13.84 1.70
N ASP A 274 -14.46 -12.88 1.75
CA ASP A 274 -14.42 -11.82 2.76
C ASP A 274 -15.35 -10.63 2.41
N THR A 275 -16.40 -10.42 3.20
CA THR A 275 -17.28 -9.26 3.04
C THR A 275 -16.59 -7.92 3.29
N MET A 276 -15.50 -7.89 4.07
CA MET A 276 -14.70 -6.68 4.32
C MET A 276 -13.96 -6.24 3.05
N SER A 277 -13.25 -7.17 2.38
CA SER A 277 -12.61 -6.97 1.07
C SER A 277 -13.61 -6.55 -0.01
N LEU A 278 -14.76 -7.23 -0.10
CA LEU A 278 -15.80 -6.86 -1.06
C LEU A 278 -16.33 -5.44 -0.79
N HIS A 279 -16.51 -5.04 0.48
CA HIS A 279 -16.93 -3.69 0.85
C HIS A 279 -15.87 -2.64 0.49
N VAL A 280 -14.61 -2.88 0.81
CA VAL A 280 -13.52 -1.92 0.55
C VAL A 280 -13.31 -1.68 -0.94
N ALA A 281 -13.50 -2.70 -1.79
CA ALA A 281 -13.44 -2.56 -3.24
C ALA A 281 -14.56 -1.64 -3.82
N VAL A 282 -15.75 -1.63 -3.22
CA VAL A 282 -16.94 -0.91 -3.73
C VAL A 282 -17.15 0.45 -3.06
N ASN A 283 -17.02 0.53 -1.74
CA ASN A 283 -17.35 1.71 -0.92
C ASN A 283 -16.20 2.13 0.02
N GLY A 284 -15.01 1.53 -0.07
CA GLY A 284 -13.87 1.89 0.77
C GLY A 284 -13.37 3.32 0.57
N MET A 285 -12.72 3.88 1.60
CA MET A 285 -12.21 5.27 1.65
C MET A 285 -10.69 5.35 1.45
N CYS A 286 -10.20 6.43 0.83
CA CYS A 286 -8.75 6.67 0.77
C CYS A 286 -8.19 7.24 2.09
N SER A 287 -6.88 7.11 2.30
CA SER A 287 -6.15 7.64 3.46
C SER A 287 -6.28 9.17 3.63
N ARG A 288 -6.52 9.94 2.55
CA ARG A 288 -6.80 11.40 2.62
C ARG A 288 -8.24 11.72 3.02
N GLN A 289 -9.18 10.80 2.84
CA GLN A 289 -10.59 10.96 3.22
C GLN A 289 -10.81 10.65 4.71
N ARG A 290 -10.04 9.72 5.30
CA ARG A 290 -10.17 9.32 6.72
C ARG A 290 -10.28 10.49 7.73
N PRO A 291 -9.45 11.57 7.67
CA PRO A 291 -9.57 12.67 8.63
C PRO A 291 -10.87 13.47 8.51
N GLY A 292 -11.32 13.77 7.28
CA GLY A 292 -12.57 14.48 7.03
C GLY A 292 -13.80 13.64 7.40
N TRP A 293 -13.79 12.36 7.06
CA TRP A 293 -14.85 11.43 7.47
C TRP A 293 -14.91 11.27 8.99
N ASN A 294 -13.77 11.17 9.69
CA ASN A 294 -13.74 11.12 11.16
C ASN A 294 -14.26 12.43 11.82
N LYS A 295 -13.99 13.59 11.22
CA LYS A 295 -14.56 14.89 11.62
C LYS A 295 -16.08 14.86 11.45
N ALA A 296 -16.59 14.46 10.29
CA ALA A 296 -18.01 14.37 10.01
C ALA A 296 -18.75 13.31 10.87
N ARG A 297 -18.12 12.15 11.13
CA ARG A 297 -18.62 11.11 12.05
C ARG A 297 -18.84 11.70 13.44
N LYS A 298 -17.83 12.38 13.99
CA LYS A 298 -17.91 13.04 15.31
C LYS A 298 -18.91 14.19 15.36
N ALA A 299 -19.04 14.96 14.28
CA ALA A 299 -20.06 16.01 14.19
C ALA A 299 -21.48 15.42 14.23
N ARG A 300 -21.72 14.32 13.48
CA ARG A 300 -22.99 13.58 13.51
C ARG A 300 -23.25 12.94 14.88
N GLU A 301 -22.27 12.23 15.45
CA GLU A 301 -22.35 11.68 16.82
C GLU A 301 -22.68 12.74 17.87
N THR A 302 -22.16 13.96 17.73
CA THR A 302 -22.43 15.09 18.65
C THR A 302 -23.83 15.66 18.44
N ARG A 303 -24.25 15.87 17.18
CA ARG A 303 -25.60 16.32 16.84
C ARG A 303 -26.67 15.33 17.29
N ASP A 304 -26.44 14.04 17.10
CA ASP A 304 -27.36 12.98 17.50
C ASP A 304 -27.46 12.88 19.05
N LYS A 305 -26.39 13.22 19.79
CA LYS A 305 -26.43 13.39 21.26
C LYS A 305 -27.25 14.62 21.67
N ILE A 306 -26.96 15.80 21.13
CA ILE A 306 -27.70 17.04 21.43
C ILE A 306 -29.21 16.87 21.15
N ALA A 307 -29.56 16.17 20.07
CA ALA A 307 -30.95 15.84 19.74
C ALA A 307 -31.61 14.90 20.78
N ASN A 308 -30.90 13.88 21.27
CA ASN A 308 -31.39 12.97 22.31
C ASN A 308 -31.42 13.62 23.72
N GLU A 309 -30.57 14.62 23.96
CA GLU A 309 -30.47 15.37 25.22
C GLU A 309 -31.50 16.52 25.32
N HIS A 310 -32.39 16.67 24.34
CA HIS A 310 -33.53 17.60 24.32
C HIS A 310 -33.17 19.10 24.44
N ASN A 311 -31.92 19.48 24.19
CA ASN A 311 -31.42 20.84 24.45
C ASN A 311 -31.60 21.76 23.22
N GLU A 312 -32.82 22.27 23.01
CA GLU A 312 -33.23 23.02 21.80
C GLU A 312 -32.37 24.26 21.50
N ASP A 313 -31.85 24.95 22.53
CA ASP A 313 -30.97 26.11 22.39
C ASP A 313 -29.56 25.74 21.84
N GLU A 314 -29.02 24.58 22.21
CA GLU A 314 -27.75 24.08 21.64
C GLU A 314 -27.94 23.49 20.24
N LEU A 315 -29.11 22.88 19.97
CA LEU A 315 -29.45 22.38 18.64
C LEU A 315 -29.58 23.53 17.62
N SER A 316 -30.27 24.61 17.98
CA SER A 316 -30.48 25.78 17.10
C SER A 316 -29.19 26.58 16.83
N SER A 317 -28.32 26.71 17.83
CA SER A 317 -27.00 27.36 17.68
C SER A 317 -26.01 26.49 16.88
N THR A 318 -26.10 25.16 16.97
CA THR A 318 -25.33 24.25 16.10
C THR A 318 -25.79 24.33 14.64
N LEU A 319 -27.10 24.34 14.39
CA LEU A 319 -27.69 24.39 13.04
C LEU A 319 -27.44 25.72 12.28
N SER A 320 -27.08 26.79 12.97
CA SER A 320 -26.89 28.13 12.38
C SER A 320 -25.42 28.49 12.08
N GLY A 321 -24.47 27.57 12.28
CA GLY A 321 -23.03 27.86 12.23
C GLY A 321 -22.23 27.39 11.01
N GLY A 322 -22.71 26.43 10.19
CA GLY A 322 -21.84 25.68 9.26
C GLY A 322 -22.19 25.67 7.75
N VAL A 323 -23.43 26.06 7.40
CA VAL A 323 -24.12 25.61 6.16
C VAL A 323 -23.33 25.75 4.84
N GLU A 324 -22.61 26.85 4.61
CA GLU A 324 -21.94 27.10 3.31
C GLU A 324 -20.65 26.29 3.07
N MET A 325 -20.15 25.54 4.06
CA MET A 325 -18.92 24.73 3.96
C MET A 325 -19.15 23.22 4.13
N GLU A 326 -20.36 22.79 4.50
CA GLU A 326 -20.64 21.39 4.84
C GLU A 326 -21.09 20.57 3.62
N ASP A 327 -21.84 21.17 2.68
CA ASP A 327 -22.38 20.51 1.48
C ASP A 327 -21.31 19.77 0.64
N GLU A 328 -20.11 20.34 0.45
CA GLU A 328 -19.05 19.70 -0.34
C GLU A 328 -18.30 18.57 0.40
N GLU A 329 -18.26 18.57 1.74
CA GLU A 329 -17.70 17.44 2.50
C GLU A 329 -18.72 16.30 2.65
N GLU A 330 -20.03 16.59 2.76
CA GLU A 330 -21.07 15.56 2.94
C GLU A 330 -21.26 14.64 1.71
N MET A 331 -21.07 15.15 0.48
CA MET A 331 -21.37 14.44 -0.79
C MET A 331 -20.80 13.02 -0.90
N TRP A 332 -19.54 12.81 -0.50
CA TRP A 332 -18.89 11.47 -0.52
C TRP A 332 -18.85 10.81 0.86
N VAL A 333 -18.98 11.56 1.96
CA VAL A 333 -19.04 10.99 3.32
C VAL A 333 -20.26 10.07 3.48
N GLY A 334 -21.36 10.38 2.78
CA GLY A 334 -22.53 9.49 2.66
C GLY A 334 -22.36 8.28 1.73
N ARG A 335 -21.16 8.03 1.18
CA ARG A 335 -20.87 6.93 0.22
C ARG A 335 -19.78 5.96 0.68
N SER A 336 -19.35 6.08 1.93
CA SER A 336 -18.28 5.28 2.51
C SER A 336 -18.43 5.10 4.01
N SER A 337 -17.94 3.99 4.54
CA SER A 337 -17.85 3.72 5.98
C SER A 337 -16.43 3.30 6.37
N ALA A 338 -16.18 3.24 7.67
CA ALA A 338 -15.06 2.44 8.18
C ALA A 338 -15.31 0.95 7.92
N ASN A 339 -14.26 0.14 8.00
CA ASN A 339 -14.27 -1.24 7.54
C ASN A 339 -14.90 -2.25 8.54
N SER A 340 -15.33 -1.84 9.74
CA SER A 340 -15.83 -2.79 10.76
C SER A 340 -17.23 -3.31 10.42
N LEU A 341 -17.58 -4.54 10.83
CA LEU A 341 -18.90 -5.12 10.56
C LEU A 341 -20.05 -4.22 11.06
N ARG A 342 -19.89 -3.59 12.23
CA ARG A 342 -20.83 -2.57 12.76
C ARG A 342 -21.02 -1.41 11.78
N ASP A 343 -19.94 -0.81 11.28
CA ASP A 343 -19.99 0.34 10.38
C ASP A 343 -20.55 -0.04 9.00
N VAL A 344 -20.12 -1.19 8.48
CA VAL A 344 -20.54 -1.74 7.17
C VAL A 344 -22.02 -2.17 7.22
N ALA A 345 -22.49 -2.78 8.31
CA ALA A 345 -23.90 -3.13 8.51
C ALA A 345 -24.79 -1.90 8.73
N LYS A 346 -24.31 -0.88 9.46
CA LYS A 346 -25.00 0.41 9.57
C LYS A 346 -25.09 1.12 8.21
N PHE A 347 -24.05 1.03 7.38
CA PHE A 347 -24.01 1.66 6.06
C PHE A 347 -24.87 0.92 5.01
N HIS A 348 -24.72 -0.40 4.83
CA HIS A 348 -25.44 -1.16 3.80
C HIS A 348 -26.83 -1.67 4.20
N CYS A 349 -27.11 -1.80 5.50
CA CYS A 349 -28.36 -2.40 6.01
C CYS A 349 -29.08 -1.55 7.07
N ASN A 350 -28.52 -0.42 7.51
CA ASN A 350 -29.03 0.39 8.62
C ASN A 350 -29.22 -0.41 9.93
N ILE A 351 -28.35 -1.40 10.18
CA ILE A 351 -28.36 -2.22 11.40
C ILE A 351 -27.31 -1.68 12.38
N THR A 352 -27.70 -1.48 13.64
CA THR A 352 -26.78 -1.15 14.74
C THR A 352 -26.45 -2.43 15.51
N ILE A 353 -25.16 -2.77 15.62
CA ILE A 353 -24.66 -3.93 16.36
C ILE A 353 -24.09 -3.47 17.71
N ASP A 354 -24.48 -4.10 18.81
CA ASP A 354 -23.89 -3.85 20.13
C ASP A 354 -22.52 -4.56 20.26
N LYS A 355 -21.58 -3.97 21.01
CA LYS A 355 -20.25 -4.53 21.31
C LYS A 355 -20.20 -5.21 22.69
N ALA A 356 -21.07 -4.87 23.63
CA ALA A 356 -20.90 -5.20 25.05
C ALA A 356 -20.73 -6.70 25.35
N ARG A 357 -21.45 -7.58 24.64
CA ARG A 357 -21.34 -9.04 24.81
C ARG A 357 -19.99 -9.61 24.35
N ARG A 358 -19.33 -8.99 23.36
CA ARG A 358 -18.04 -9.44 22.84
C ARG A 358 -16.91 -9.26 23.84
N GLU A 359 -17.00 -8.23 24.68
CA GLU A 359 -16.00 -7.91 25.69
C GLU A 359 -15.89 -9.04 26.74
N TRP A 360 -16.97 -9.81 26.97
CA TRP A 360 -17.00 -10.96 27.88
C TRP A 360 -16.01 -12.08 27.49
N PHE A 361 -15.75 -12.33 26.20
CA PHE A 361 -14.70 -13.27 25.77
C PHE A 361 -13.27 -12.83 26.15
N GLY A 362 -13.12 -11.58 26.60
CA GLY A 362 -11.88 -11.03 27.15
C GLY A 362 -12.01 -10.57 28.61
N GLU A 363 -13.03 -11.00 29.35
CA GLU A 363 -13.23 -10.64 30.77
C GLU A 363 -13.67 -11.81 31.66
N LEU A 364 -14.44 -12.76 31.12
CA LEU A 364 -14.86 -13.98 31.80
C LEU A 364 -13.87 -15.13 31.57
N ASP A 365 -13.85 -16.05 32.52
CA ASP A 365 -13.20 -17.35 32.40
C ASP A 365 -14.13 -18.37 31.70
N ARG A 366 -13.62 -19.59 31.50
CA ARG A 366 -14.34 -20.68 30.81
C ARG A 366 -15.69 -20.99 31.45
N ASP A 367 -15.73 -20.97 32.78
CA ASP A 367 -16.91 -21.35 33.58
C ASP A 367 -17.98 -20.25 33.44
N GLY A 368 -17.61 -18.97 33.57
CA GLY A 368 -18.50 -17.83 33.35
C GLY A 368 -19.02 -17.70 31.91
N ILE A 369 -18.27 -18.20 30.91
CA ILE A 369 -18.74 -18.33 29.52
C ILE A 369 -19.74 -19.49 29.38
N CYS A 370 -19.50 -20.63 30.05
CA CYS A 370 -20.43 -21.75 30.06
C CYS A 370 -21.77 -21.41 30.74
N GLU A 371 -21.77 -20.62 31.81
CA GLU A 371 -23.00 -20.09 32.43
C GLU A 371 -23.84 -19.22 31.48
N ARG A 372 -23.22 -18.62 30.46
CA ARG A 372 -23.84 -17.65 29.53
C ARG A 372 -23.93 -18.17 28.09
N LEU A 373 -23.76 -19.47 27.89
CA LEU A 373 -23.59 -20.11 26.59
C LEU A 373 -24.71 -19.79 25.58
N ASP A 374 -25.98 -19.89 25.99
CA ASP A 374 -27.13 -19.54 25.12
C ASP A 374 -27.11 -18.04 24.70
N GLU A 375 -26.75 -17.11 25.60
CA GLU A 375 -26.70 -15.67 25.29
C GLU A 375 -25.55 -15.31 24.32
N LEU A 376 -24.42 -16.01 24.44
CA LEU A 376 -23.25 -15.85 23.59
C LEU A 376 -23.45 -16.49 22.21
N LEU A 377 -24.06 -17.68 22.13
CA LEU A 377 -24.43 -18.29 20.85
C LEU A 377 -25.50 -17.49 20.10
N ASP A 378 -26.47 -16.89 20.81
CA ASP A 378 -27.44 -15.96 20.21
C ASP A 378 -26.79 -14.69 19.65
N TYR A 379 -25.69 -14.22 20.26
CA TYR A 379 -24.85 -13.13 19.78
C TYR A 379 -24.07 -13.54 18.52
N CYS A 380 -23.32 -14.64 18.53
CA CYS A 380 -22.59 -15.15 17.36
C CYS A 380 -23.55 -15.41 16.18
N ALA A 381 -24.72 -16.02 16.45
CA ALA A 381 -25.75 -16.24 15.43
C ALA A 381 -26.42 -14.93 14.95
N ALA A 382 -26.36 -13.84 15.72
CA ALA A 382 -26.76 -12.52 15.22
C ALA A 382 -25.70 -11.92 14.28
N ASP A 383 -24.41 -12.02 14.59
CA ASP A 383 -23.35 -11.44 13.75
C ASP A 383 -23.17 -12.22 12.42
N VAL A 384 -23.41 -13.54 12.42
CA VAL A 384 -23.53 -14.37 11.20
C VAL A 384 -24.71 -13.92 10.32
N ASP A 385 -25.88 -13.67 10.91
CA ASP A 385 -27.08 -13.19 10.19
C ASP A 385 -26.88 -11.77 9.63
N VAL A 386 -26.21 -10.88 10.39
CA VAL A 386 -25.83 -9.54 9.90
C VAL A 386 -24.79 -9.61 8.79
N THR A 387 -23.78 -10.49 8.92
CA THR A 387 -22.76 -10.73 7.88
C THR A 387 -23.40 -11.24 6.58
N HIS A 388 -24.40 -12.13 6.66
CA HIS A 388 -25.17 -12.55 5.48
C HIS A 388 -25.97 -11.40 4.86
N LYS A 389 -26.63 -10.58 5.67
CA LYS A 389 -27.37 -9.38 5.19
C LYS A 389 -26.44 -8.39 4.46
N VAL A 390 -25.24 -8.17 4.99
CA VAL A 390 -24.17 -7.38 4.34
C VAL A 390 -23.74 -8.04 3.03
N TYR A 391 -23.42 -9.33 3.05
CA TYR A 391 -23.02 -10.11 1.86
C TYR A 391 -24.04 -9.97 0.71
N LYS A 392 -25.34 -10.14 1.01
CA LYS A 392 -26.45 -10.00 0.04
C LYS A 392 -26.53 -8.61 -0.60
N LYS A 393 -26.00 -7.56 0.04
CA LYS A 393 -25.92 -6.19 -0.52
C LYS A 393 -24.63 -5.96 -1.29
N VAL A 394 -23.49 -6.36 -0.71
CA VAL A 394 -22.15 -5.99 -1.21
C VAL A 394 -21.71 -6.87 -2.39
N PHE A 395 -22.03 -8.17 -2.39
CA PHE A 395 -21.57 -9.09 -3.44
C PHE A 395 -22.07 -8.75 -4.86
N PRO A 396 -23.34 -8.36 -5.09
CA PRO A 396 -23.78 -7.88 -6.40
C PRO A 396 -23.03 -6.61 -6.86
N LEU A 397 -22.83 -5.64 -5.95
CA LEU A 397 -22.11 -4.40 -6.23
C LEU A 397 -20.62 -4.64 -6.53
N PHE A 398 -20.01 -5.66 -5.92
CA PHE A 398 -18.67 -6.10 -6.27
C PHE A 398 -18.61 -6.61 -7.71
N LEU A 399 -19.57 -7.44 -8.16
CA LEU A 399 -19.61 -7.90 -9.56
C LEU A 399 -19.86 -6.76 -10.56
N GLU A 400 -20.63 -5.72 -10.19
CA GLU A 400 -20.79 -4.48 -10.99
C GLU A 400 -19.55 -3.56 -10.98
N THR A 401 -18.61 -3.81 -10.07
CA THR A 401 -17.37 -3.03 -9.91
C THR A 401 -16.17 -3.77 -10.52
N CYS A 402 -16.08 -5.08 -10.34
CA CYS A 402 -15.07 -5.97 -10.92
C CYS A 402 -15.74 -6.99 -11.87
N PRO A 403 -16.11 -6.60 -13.10
CA PRO A 403 -16.95 -7.41 -13.99
C PRO A 403 -16.21 -8.60 -14.63
N HIS A 404 -14.88 -8.61 -14.68
CA HIS A 404 -14.12 -9.68 -15.30
C HIS A 404 -13.86 -10.84 -14.30
N PRO A 405 -14.17 -12.11 -14.66
CA PRO A 405 -14.19 -13.24 -13.72
C PRO A 405 -12.86 -13.52 -13.04
N VAL A 406 -11.73 -13.20 -13.69
CA VAL A 406 -10.37 -13.26 -13.09
C VAL A 406 -10.28 -12.53 -11.75
N SER A 407 -10.97 -11.40 -11.57
CA SER A 407 -10.96 -10.64 -10.30
C SER A 407 -11.75 -11.31 -9.17
N PHE A 408 -12.62 -12.27 -9.48
CA PHE A 408 -13.29 -13.13 -8.49
C PHE A 408 -12.47 -14.41 -8.24
N ALA A 409 -11.98 -15.06 -9.31
CA ALA A 409 -11.15 -16.26 -9.20
C ALA A 409 -9.89 -16.05 -8.35
N ALA A 410 -9.15 -14.95 -8.55
CA ALA A 410 -7.91 -14.69 -7.83
C ALA A 410 -8.09 -14.59 -6.30
N LEU A 411 -9.25 -14.09 -5.83
CA LEU A 411 -9.57 -14.00 -4.40
C LEU A 411 -9.47 -15.37 -3.70
N ARG A 412 -9.82 -16.46 -4.39
CA ARG A 412 -9.78 -17.82 -3.85
C ARG A 412 -8.36 -18.25 -3.45
N HIS A 413 -7.34 -17.82 -4.19
CA HIS A 413 -5.94 -18.15 -3.91
C HIS A 413 -5.34 -17.14 -2.92
N LEU A 414 -5.60 -15.84 -3.08
CA LEU A 414 -5.15 -14.79 -2.14
C LEU A 414 -5.67 -14.99 -0.70
N ALA A 415 -6.88 -15.54 -0.55
CA ALA A 415 -7.44 -15.86 0.77
C ALA A 415 -6.92 -17.18 1.37
N SER A 416 -6.17 -18.00 0.62
CA SER A 416 -5.71 -19.35 1.04
C SER A 416 -4.18 -19.53 1.08
N GLU A 417 -3.44 -18.42 1.22
CA GLU A 417 -1.98 -18.38 1.42
C GLU A 417 -1.53 -19.08 2.72
N ILE A 418 -0.27 -19.54 2.77
CA ILE A 418 0.29 -20.39 3.85
C ILE A 418 1.81 -20.22 3.98
N LEU A 419 2.30 -20.10 5.22
CA LEU A 419 3.73 -19.95 5.52
C LEU A 419 4.24 -21.12 6.39
N PRO A 420 5.09 -22.03 5.85
CA PRO A 420 5.67 -23.10 6.63
C PRO A 420 6.79 -22.61 7.57
N VAL A 421 6.80 -23.14 8.80
CA VAL A 421 7.77 -22.85 9.86
C VAL A 421 8.21 -24.14 10.57
N ASN A 422 9.23 -24.03 11.41
CA ASN A 422 9.67 -25.08 12.33
C ASN A 422 10.16 -24.46 13.64
N LYS A 423 10.66 -25.27 14.59
CA LYS A 423 11.15 -24.81 15.91
C LYS A 423 12.22 -23.68 15.88
N THR A 424 12.83 -23.40 14.73
CA THR A 424 13.68 -22.20 14.60
C THR A 424 12.91 -20.88 14.72
N TRP A 425 11.58 -20.89 14.58
CA TRP A 425 10.69 -19.74 14.83
C TRP A 425 10.67 -19.30 16.30
N GLU A 426 10.42 -20.23 17.23
CA GLU A 426 10.50 -19.95 18.68
C GLU A 426 11.91 -19.52 19.08
N SER A 427 12.92 -20.21 18.54
CA SER A 427 14.34 -19.89 18.75
C SER A 427 14.67 -18.48 18.27
N TYR A 428 14.13 -18.04 17.12
CA TYR A 428 14.25 -16.69 16.59
C TYR A 428 13.62 -15.64 17.50
N ILE A 429 12.38 -15.84 17.96
CA ILE A 429 11.71 -14.89 18.87
C ILE A 429 12.50 -14.77 20.18
N ALA A 430 12.94 -15.90 20.75
CA ALA A 430 13.75 -15.93 21.96
C ALA A 430 15.12 -15.23 21.77
N ASN A 431 15.82 -15.49 20.67
CA ASN A 431 17.12 -14.89 20.37
C ASN A 431 17.03 -13.38 20.08
N ALA A 432 15.97 -12.94 19.38
CA ALA A 432 15.72 -11.54 19.09
C ALA A 432 15.37 -10.75 20.36
N ASP A 433 14.52 -11.28 21.24
CA ASP A 433 14.26 -10.67 22.55
C ASP A 433 15.49 -10.71 23.46
N ALA A 434 16.22 -11.82 23.55
CA ALA A 434 17.44 -11.91 24.36
C ALA A 434 18.51 -10.91 23.87
N THR A 435 18.63 -10.74 22.56
CA THR A 435 19.52 -9.73 21.95
C THR A 435 19.05 -8.31 22.24
N TYR A 436 17.75 -8.04 22.09
CA TYR A 436 17.15 -6.76 22.45
C TYR A 436 17.38 -6.40 23.92
N HIS A 437 17.11 -7.32 24.85
CA HIS A 437 17.31 -7.12 26.27
C HIS A 437 18.80 -6.96 26.62
N ARG A 438 19.69 -7.77 26.04
CA ARG A 438 21.15 -7.63 26.24
C ARG A 438 21.67 -6.24 25.82
N LEU A 439 21.24 -5.74 24.67
CA LEU A 439 21.64 -4.42 24.17
C LEU A 439 20.98 -3.29 24.98
N SER A 440 19.68 -3.43 25.32
CA SER A 440 18.93 -2.42 26.06
C SER A 440 19.40 -2.28 27.52
N SER A 441 19.68 -3.38 28.22
CA SER A 441 20.16 -3.34 29.60
C SER A 441 21.57 -2.74 29.68
N ALA A 442 22.49 -3.13 28.79
CA ALA A 442 23.85 -2.57 28.79
C ALA A 442 23.88 -1.03 28.64
N VAL A 443 22.96 -0.45 27.86
CA VAL A 443 22.79 1.01 27.75
C VAL A 443 22.08 1.58 28.99
N ASN A 444 21.06 0.90 29.51
CA ASN A 444 20.34 1.35 30.72
C ASN A 444 21.26 1.40 31.95
N ASP A 445 22.02 0.33 32.22
CA ASP A 445 22.92 0.24 33.37
C ASP A 445 23.96 1.37 33.38
N ARG A 446 24.47 1.75 32.20
CA ARG A 446 25.37 2.90 32.04
C ARG A 446 24.67 4.24 32.22
N LEU A 447 23.45 4.43 31.69
CA LEU A 447 22.64 5.62 31.93
C LEU A 447 22.28 5.77 33.42
N VAL A 448 21.99 4.67 34.11
CA VAL A 448 21.74 4.63 35.57
C VAL A 448 23.02 4.93 36.35
N ALA A 449 24.18 4.45 35.91
CA ALA A 449 25.47 4.82 36.50
C ALA A 449 25.77 6.33 36.33
N LEU A 450 25.48 6.92 35.17
CA LEU A 450 25.59 8.36 34.94
C LEU A 450 24.59 9.16 35.80
N ALA A 451 23.34 8.69 35.94
CA ALA A 451 22.35 9.30 36.83
C ALA A 451 22.78 9.24 38.31
N ARG A 452 23.41 8.15 38.76
CA ARG A 452 23.97 8.03 40.12
C ARG A 452 25.15 8.98 40.34
N LYS A 453 26.09 9.06 39.39
CA LYS A 453 27.18 10.05 39.43
C LYS A 453 26.70 11.49 39.46
N ALA A 454 25.65 11.83 38.70
CA ALA A 454 25.02 13.15 38.81
C ALA A 454 24.42 13.36 40.22
N LEU A 455 23.72 12.37 40.78
CA LEU A 455 23.14 12.45 42.12
C LEU A 455 24.19 12.59 43.25
N GLU A 456 25.40 12.09 43.08
CA GLU A 456 26.53 12.29 44.01
C GLU A 456 26.93 13.78 44.14
N LEU A 457 26.63 14.60 43.12
CA LEU A 457 26.90 16.04 43.13
C LEU A 457 25.79 16.88 43.79
N LYS A 458 24.68 16.28 44.24
CA LYS A 458 23.49 17.02 44.75
C LYS A 458 23.82 18.08 45.82
N ASP A 459 24.81 17.80 46.68
CA ASP A 459 25.20 18.65 47.82
C ASP A 459 26.27 19.69 47.43
N GLN A 460 26.72 19.70 46.16
CA GLN A 460 27.78 20.54 45.61
C GLN A 460 27.20 21.58 44.65
N ILE A 461 26.47 22.57 45.19
CA ILE A 461 25.68 23.55 44.43
C ILE A 461 26.52 24.25 43.34
N GLU A 462 27.69 24.77 43.71
CA GLU A 462 28.61 25.47 42.79
C GLU A 462 29.03 24.62 41.58
N VAL A 463 29.03 23.29 41.70
CA VAL A 463 29.47 22.34 40.66
C VAL A 463 28.35 22.03 39.67
N TRP A 464 27.10 21.89 40.12
CA TRP A 464 25.98 21.63 39.19
C TRP A 464 25.33 22.91 38.64
N GLU A 465 25.45 24.06 39.32
CA GLU A 465 25.03 25.36 38.77
C GLU A 465 25.96 25.84 37.63
N SER A 466 27.26 25.56 37.72
CA SER A 466 28.24 25.94 36.69
C SER A 466 28.30 24.98 35.49
N ASP A 467 27.73 23.77 35.59
CA ASP A 467 27.72 22.78 34.52
C ASP A 467 26.56 23.02 33.53
N PRO A 468 26.83 23.20 32.21
CA PRO A 468 25.79 23.52 31.22
C PRO A 468 24.70 22.45 31.00
N TRP A 469 24.91 21.20 31.42
CA TRP A 469 23.95 20.11 31.27
C TRP A 469 23.23 19.80 32.58
N LEU A 470 23.94 19.82 33.72
CA LEU A 470 23.35 19.52 35.03
C LEU A 470 22.48 20.67 35.56
N SER A 471 22.83 21.93 35.29
CA SER A 471 22.02 23.11 35.66
C SER A 471 20.61 23.10 35.07
N GLN A 472 20.36 22.33 34.01
CA GLN A 472 19.04 22.16 33.38
C GLN A 472 18.12 21.15 34.11
N LEU A 473 18.61 20.44 35.13
CA LEU A 473 17.84 19.46 35.89
C LEU A 473 17.11 20.11 37.08
N ASP A 474 15.91 19.63 37.43
CA ASP A 474 15.18 20.12 38.60
C ASP A 474 15.78 19.55 39.91
N TRP A 475 16.78 20.25 40.43
CA TRP A 475 17.46 19.94 41.68
C TRP A 475 16.63 20.17 42.95
N ALA A 476 15.41 20.75 42.85
CA ALA A 476 14.58 21.00 44.02
C ALA A 476 14.25 19.68 44.75
N GLY A 477 14.66 19.59 46.02
CA GLY A 477 14.41 18.43 46.86
C GLY A 477 13.03 18.47 47.51
N GLN A 478 12.38 17.31 47.63
CA GLN A 478 11.15 17.21 48.42
C GLN A 478 11.46 16.87 49.88
N GLU A 479 11.06 17.75 50.81
CA GLU A 479 11.18 17.55 52.26
C GLU A 479 10.64 16.19 52.72
N ILE A 480 11.29 15.60 53.72
CA ILE A 480 10.91 14.31 54.28
C ILE A 480 9.63 14.50 55.11
N ARG A 481 8.47 14.15 54.54
CA ARG A 481 7.18 14.37 55.18
C ARG A 481 7.01 13.39 56.36
N MET A 482 7.22 13.90 57.56
CA MET A 482 6.98 13.17 58.80
C MET A 482 5.48 13.00 59.06
N VAL A 483 5.13 11.84 59.63
CA VAL A 483 3.78 11.40 59.99
C VAL A 483 3.83 10.99 61.47
N LYS A 484 2.72 11.16 62.20
CA LYS A 484 2.64 10.70 63.61
C LYS A 484 3.04 9.21 63.73
N GLY A 485 3.73 8.87 64.80
CA GLY A 485 4.13 7.50 65.11
C GLY A 485 2.92 6.57 65.33
N LYS A 486 3.16 5.25 65.47
CA LYS A 486 2.06 4.26 65.54
C LYS A 486 1.33 4.29 66.90
N LYS A 487 1.98 4.75 67.97
CA LYS A 487 1.43 4.89 69.32
C LYS A 487 1.52 6.34 69.81
N LYS A 488 0.68 6.68 70.79
CA LYS A 488 0.68 8.00 71.45
C LYS A 488 1.95 8.14 72.31
N GLY A 489 2.95 8.85 71.78
CA GLY A 489 4.26 9.03 72.40
C GLY A 489 5.44 8.60 71.51
N ASP A 490 5.17 7.85 70.43
CA ASP A 490 6.19 7.53 69.42
C ASP A 490 6.69 8.82 68.71
N PRO A 491 7.98 8.91 68.37
CA PRO A 491 8.49 10.00 67.54
C PRO A 491 7.85 10.00 66.13
N PRO A 492 7.81 11.15 65.43
CA PRO A 492 7.35 11.21 64.05
C PRO A 492 8.19 10.32 63.13
N ARG A 493 7.53 9.60 62.21
CA ARG A 493 8.17 8.68 61.26
C ARG A 493 8.02 9.20 59.82
N PRO A 494 8.98 8.96 58.91
CA PRO A 494 8.83 9.35 57.51
C PRO A 494 7.62 8.66 56.86
N SER A 495 6.94 9.37 55.96
CA SER A 495 5.78 8.86 55.22
C SER A 495 6.16 7.67 54.33
N SER A 496 5.69 6.47 54.67
CA SER A 496 6.01 5.25 53.92
C SER A 496 5.44 5.20 52.50
N ARG A 497 4.62 6.19 52.10
CA ARG A 497 4.10 6.37 50.73
C ARG A 497 4.85 7.43 49.93
N GLN A 498 5.81 8.16 50.51
CA GLN A 498 6.61 9.15 49.79
C GLN A 498 7.65 8.45 48.91
N LYS A 499 7.69 8.78 47.61
CA LYS A 499 8.74 8.35 46.68
C LYS A 499 10.03 9.09 47.02
N MET A 500 11.16 8.36 47.09
CA MET A 500 12.52 8.90 47.18
C MET A 500 12.65 10.19 48.03
N PRO A 501 12.27 10.16 49.32
CA PRO A 501 12.29 11.35 50.18
C PRO A 501 13.71 11.92 50.33
N GLY A 502 13.85 13.25 50.27
CA GLY A 502 15.16 13.92 50.34
C GLY A 502 16.02 13.78 49.07
N MET A 503 15.45 13.36 47.94
CA MET A 503 16.11 13.37 46.63
C MET A 503 15.57 14.51 45.74
N PRO A 504 16.36 14.97 44.74
CA PRO A 504 15.90 15.90 43.71
C PRO A 504 14.64 15.44 42.96
N ASN A 505 13.77 16.37 42.57
CA ASN A 505 12.60 16.11 41.74
C ASN A 505 12.95 15.34 40.46
N TRP A 506 14.02 15.75 39.74
CA TRP A 506 14.44 15.11 38.49
C TRP A 506 14.74 13.61 38.66
N TYR A 507 15.36 13.22 39.79
CA TYR A 507 15.69 11.83 40.08
C TYR A 507 14.47 11.06 40.59
N ARG A 508 13.66 11.69 41.46
CA ARG A 508 12.40 11.14 41.99
C ARG A 508 11.40 10.80 40.88
N GLU A 509 11.35 11.57 39.80
CA GLU A 509 10.41 11.37 38.68
C GLU A 509 10.73 10.16 37.80
N LEU A 510 11.96 9.63 37.87
CA LEU A 510 12.33 8.36 37.22
C LEU A 510 11.70 7.13 37.88
N PHE A 511 11.02 7.29 39.02
CA PHE A 511 10.41 6.19 39.79
C PHE A 511 8.88 6.24 39.71
N PRO A 512 8.22 5.37 38.92
CA PRO A 512 6.75 5.37 38.75
C PRO A 512 6.00 5.06 40.05
N ARG A 513 6.58 4.20 40.89
CA ARG A 513 6.14 3.85 42.26
C ARG A 513 7.37 3.93 43.18
N LYS A 514 7.16 3.96 44.49
CA LYS A 514 8.24 4.03 45.49
C LYS A 514 9.20 2.82 45.41
N ASP A 515 8.63 1.65 45.12
CA ASP A 515 9.30 0.35 45.18
C ASP A 515 9.38 -0.29 43.77
N ALA A 516 9.59 0.53 42.74
CA ALA A 516 9.75 0.12 41.34
C ALA A 516 11.12 0.55 40.82
N ASP A 517 11.60 -0.11 39.77
CA ASP A 517 12.87 0.21 39.14
C ASP A 517 12.88 1.59 38.46
N ILE A 518 14.09 2.10 38.25
CA ILE A 518 14.37 3.38 37.62
C ILE A 518 14.05 3.34 36.11
N GLN A 519 13.03 4.09 35.68
CA GLN A 519 12.60 4.15 34.28
C GLN A 519 13.40 5.17 33.46
N LEU A 520 14.70 4.92 33.36
CA LEU A 520 15.61 5.68 32.51
C LEU A 520 15.77 4.96 31.15
N THR A 521 15.65 5.71 30.06
CA THR A 521 15.79 5.20 28.69
C THR A 521 16.41 6.29 27.80
N VAL A 522 16.91 5.91 26.62
CA VAL A 522 17.35 6.84 25.57
C VAL A 522 16.25 7.79 25.07
N ARG A 523 14.98 7.53 25.40
CA ARG A 523 13.81 8.37 25.07
C ARG A 523 13.39 9.28 26.22
N THR A 524 13.93 9.10 27.43
CA THR A 524 13.63 9.94 28.60
C THR A 524 14.31 11.32 28.45
N ARG A 525 13.61 12.42 28.76
CA ARG A 525 14.09 13.79 28.46
C ARG A 525 15.46 14.14 29.06
N ILE A 526 15.84 13.54 30.20
CA ILE A 526 17.14 13.79 30.83
C ILE A 526 18.31 13.03 30.18
N ALA A 527 18.06 12.01 29.36
CA ALA A 527 19.14 11.17 28.80
C ALA A 527 20.14 11.96 27.92
N PRO A 528 19.70 12.92 27.06
CA PRO A 528 20.61 13.86 26.39
C PRO A 528 21.50 14.70 27.31
N LEU A 529 21.03 15.03 28.53
CA LEU A 529 21.79 15.81 29.51
C LEU A 529 22.80 14.92 30.25
N LEU A 530 22.37 13.72 30.70
CA LEU A 530 23.25 12.73 31.31
C LEU A 530 24.34 12.22 30.36
N LEU A 531 24.03 12.16 29.06
CA LEU A 531 25.00 11.86 27.99
C LEU A 531 25.77 13.09 27.50
N ARG A 532 25.59 14.27 28.11
CA ARG A 532 26.34 15.50 27.82
C ARG A 532 26.43 15.80 26.32
N LEU A 533 25.27 15.76 25.64
CA LEU A 533 25.21 15.93 24.18
C LEU A 533 25.46 17.39 23.78
N ALA A 534 26.14 17.57 22.65
CA ALA A 534 26.49 18.88 22.09
C ALA A 534 26.30 18.90 20.56
N TRP A 535 25.95 20.07 20.01
CA TRP A 535 25.82 20.31 18.58
C TRP A 535 26.94 21.25 18.09
N ASP A 536 27.78 20.78 17.16
CA ASP A 536 29.04 21.43 16.72
C ASP A 536 29.94 21.90 17.90
N GLY A 537 29.87 21.19 19.04
CA GLY A 537 30.59 21.50 20.28
C GLY A 537 29.81 22.34 21.30
N HIS A 538 28.67 22.94 20.92
CA HIS A 538 27.83 23.72 21.82
C HIS A 538 26.84 22.82 22.61
N PRO A 539 26.73 22.92 23.96
CA PRO A 539 25.80 22.11 24.75
C PRO A 539 24.34 22.19 24.28
N LEU A 540 23.63 21.06 24.30
CA LEU A 540 22.19 21.03 24.02
C LEU A 540 21.36 21.59 25.18
N VAL A 541 20.37 22.41 24.85
CA VAL A 541 19.42 23.03 25.79
C VAL A 541 18.00 22.61 25.45
N TRP A 542 17.16 22.31 26.45
CA TRP A 542 15.73 22.05 26.22
C TRP A 542 14.90 23.34 26.28
N THR A 543 14.03 23.54 25.29
CA THR A 543 12.99 24.59 25.30
C THR A 543 11.61 24.00 25.04
N ASP A 544 10.59 24.42 25.79
CA ASP A 544 9.23 23.89 25.60
C ASP A 544 8.58 24.40 24.29
N LYS A 545 9.02 25.56 23.76
CA LYS A 545 8.59 26.13 22.47
C LYS A 545 9.21 25.41 21.27
N TYR A 546 10.54 25.30 21.20
CA TYR A 546 11.26 24.80 20.01
C TYR A 546 11.78 23.36 20.10
N GLY A 547 11.75 22.75 21.29
CA GLY A 547 12.39 21.46 21.57
C GLY A 547 13.87 21.64 21.93
N TRP A 548 14.72 20.71 21.52
CA TRP A 548 16.17 20.83 21.69
C TRP A 548 16.75 21.94 20.80
N THR A 549 17.56 22.79 21.41
CA THR A 549 18.31 23.91 20.80
C THR A 549 19.78 23.83 21.21
N PHE A 550 20.62 24.68 20.63
CA PHE A 550 21.98 24.97 21.12
C PHE A 550 22.24 26.48 21.09
N ARG A 551 23.27 26.92 21.83
CA ARG A 551 23.65 28.33 22.02
C ARG A 551 25.01 28.60 21.35
N THR A 552 25.10 29.67 20.56
CA THR A 552 26.30 30.01 19.77
C THR A 552 26.57 31.52 19.81
N THR A 553 27.79 31.97 19.50
CA THR A 553 28.15 33.40 19.48
C THR A 553 27.55 34.14 18.26
N TYR A 554 27.51 35.47 18.29
CA TYR A 554 27.04 36.27 17.13
C TYR A 554 27.87 36.07 15.85
N ASP A 555 29.18 35.86 15.97
CA ASP A 555 30.06 35.64 14.82
C ASP A 555 29.81 34.27 14.19
N GLU A 556 29.64 33.24 15.01
CA GLU A 556 29.30 31.87 14.58
C GLU A 556 27.86 31.76 14.07
N ALA A 557 26.93 32.61 14.55
CA ALA A 557 25.54 32.63 14.08
C ALA A 557 25.42 32.84 12.55
N ALA A 558 26.40 33.50 11.91
CA ALA A 558 26.46 33.65 10.46
C ALA A 558 26.54 32.29 9.73
N LYS A 559 27.27 31.31 10.28
CA LYS A 559 27.37 29.93 9.76
C LYS A 559 25.99 29.27 9.75
N TYR A 560 25.28 29.27 10.88
CA TYR A 560 23.99 28.59 11.02
C TYR A 560 22.86 29.30 10.27
N ARG A 561 22.89 30.63 10.15
CA ARG A 561 22.02 31.41 9.26
C ARG A 561 22.24 31.06 7.79
N SER A 562 23.49 30.91 7.33
CA SER A 562 23.79 30.49 5.95
C SER A 562 23.36 29.04 5.65
N ALA A 563 23.35 28.18 6.67
CA ALA A 563 22.78 26.83 6.63
C ALA A 563 21.24 26.80 6.79
N ALA A 564 20.57 27.96 6.75
CA ALA A 564 19.11 28.12 6.88
C ALA A 564 18.49 27.48 8.15
N MET A 565 19.24 27.46 9.26
CA MET A 565 18.73 26.97 10.54
C MET A 565 17.78 27.99 11.19
N THR A 566 16.75 27.50 11.89
CA THR A 566 15.76 28.37 12.55
C THR A 566 16.33 28.97 13.82
N GLU A 567 16.46 30.29 13.84
CA GLU A 567 16.80 31.09 15.02
C GLU A 567 15.64 31.08 16.03
N CYS A 568 15.94 30.93 17.31
CA CYS A 568 14.95 30.76 18.37
C CYS A 568 14.68 32.06 19.13
N ASP A 569 13.52 32.67 18.91
CA ASP A 569 13.04 33.77 19.76
C ASP A 569 12.48 33.23 21.09
N LEU A 570 13.24 33.47 22.15
CA LEU A 570 12.93 33.13 23.55
C LEU A 570 12.42 34.34 24.36
N SER A 571 12.30 35.54 23.77
CA SER A 571 11.96 36.78 24.49
C SER A 571 10.60 36.74 25.19
N GLU A 572 9.65 35.98 24.64
CA GLU A 572 8.29 35.81 25.16
C GLU A 572 8.19 34.90 26.40
N ASP A 573 9.18 34.04 26.66
CA ASP A 573 9.08 32.94 27.61
C ASP A 573 9.94 33.19 28.86
N SER A 574 9.30 33.75 29.89
CA SER A 574 9.96 34.22 31.13
C SER A 574 10.79 33.15 31.85
N LYS A 575 10.45 31.87 31.67
CA LYS A 575 11.20 30.72 32.19
C LYS A 575 12.66 30.68 31.71
N TYR A 576 12.93 31.15 30.49
CA TYR A 576 14.25 31.09 29.85
C TYR A 576 14.96 32.46 29.79
N SER A 577 14.41 33.48 30.48
CA SER A 577 14.99 34.83 30.56
C SER A 577 16.44 34.87 31.05
N HIS A 578 16.78 34.00 32.02
CA HIS A 578 18.13 33.87 32.58
C HIS A 578 19.18 33.29 31.61
N LEU A 579 18.74 32.74 30.46
CA LEU A 579 19.62 32.23 29.41
C LEU A 579 19.93 33.26 28.32
N GLN A 580 19.30 34.44 28.37
CA GLN A 580 19.46 35.51 27.38
C GLN A 580 20.61 36.44 27.79
N ASP A 581 21.57 36.64 26.88
CA ASP A 581 22.62 37.64 27.01
C ASP A 581 22.87 38.37 25.68
N MET A 582 23.59 39.49 25.74
CA MET A 582 23.89 40.32 24.57
C MET A 582 24.94 39.73 23.61
N HIS A 583 25.37 38.47 23.81
CA HIS A 583 26.52 37.88 23.12
C HIS A 583 26.25 36.50 22.49
N HIS A 584 25.08 35.90 22.71
CA HIS A 584 24.73 34.61 22.13
C HIS A 584 23.33 34.57 21.50
N ILE A 585 23.17 33.65 20.56
CA ILE A 585 21.93 33.34 19.86
C ILE A 585 21.61 31.84 20.02
N PHE A 586 20.33 31.49 20.07
CA PHE A 586 19.87 30.10 20.11
C PHE A 586 19.39 29.64 18.74
N PHE A 587 19.79 28.43 18.34
CA PHE A 587 19.32 27.78 17.11
C PHE A 587 18.63 26.46 17.40
N LYS A 588 17.57 26.19 16.64
CA LYS A 588 16.77 24.96 16.69
C LYS A 588 17.49 23.83 15.95
N LEU A 589 17.51 22.62 16.54
CA LEU A 589 18.00 21.43 15.84
C LEU A 589 17.14 21.14 14.59
N PRO A 590 17.75 20.78 13.44
CA PRO A 590 17.00 20.47 12.22
C PRO A 590 16.12 19.24 12.43
N HIS A 591 14.99 19.14 11.72
CA HIS A 591 14.06 18.02 11.87
C HIS A 591 13.53 17.55 10.50
N ALA A 592 13.43 16.23 10.31
CA ALA A 592 13.05 15.63 9.01
C ALA A 592 11.64 16.03 8.54
N GLY A 593 10.74 16.37 9.46
CA GLY A 593 9.41 16.93 9.18
C GLY A 593 9.38 18.42 8.84
N GLY A 594 10.53 19.06 8.55
CA GLY A 594 10.64 20.46 8.16
C GLY A 594 10.72 21.45 9.33
N PRO A 595 10.88 22.77 9.05
CA PRO A 595 11.24 23.79 10.04
C PRO A 595 10.23 24.00 11.18
N THR A 596 8.95 23.69 10.96
CA THR A 596 7.89 23.81 11.98
C THR A 596 7.99 22.71 13.04
N ALA A 597 8.29 21.48 12.64
CA ALA A 597 8.40 20.34 13.55
C ALA A 597 9.60 20.48 14.50
N ARG A 598 9.47 20.03 15.77
CA ARG A 598 10.49 20.22 16.82
C ARG A 598 11.27 18.94 17.14
N CYS A 599 12.58 19.07 17.39
CA CYS A 599 13.38 17.98 17.91
C CYS A 599 12.97 17.67 19.36
N THR A 600 12.39 16.49 19.59
CA THR A 600 12.03 16.01 20.94
C THR A 600 13.02 14.99 21.51
N SER A 601 13.73 14.26 20.64
CA SER A 601 14.81 13.34 21.02
C SER A 601 15.94 13.42 19.98
N PRO A 602 17.15 13.86 20.37
CA PRO A 602 18.32 13.90 19.47
C PRO A 602 18.95 12.51 19.28
N ILE A 603 18.52 11.50 20.05
CA ILE A 603 19.00 10.10 20.01
C ILE A 603 18.11 9.26 19.07
N ALA A 604 17.32 9.90 18.21
CA ALA A 604 16.43 9.24 17.26
C ALA A 604 17.13 8.95 15.91
N LYS A 605 16.68 7.89 15.21
CA LYS A 605 17.14 7.42 13.88
C LYS A 605 17.48 8.55 12.88
N GLY A 606 16.69 9.62 12.84
CA GLY A 606 16.91 10.77 11.94
C GLY A 606 18.15 11.62 12.24
N TYR A 607 18.81 11.43 13.39
CA TYR A 607 19.99 12.18 13.82
C TYR A 607 21.31 11.41 13.70
N GLN A 608 21.28 10.10 13.38
CA GLN A 608 22.49 9.27 13.24
C GLN A 608 23.51 9.91 12.27
N GLN A 609 23.05 10.43 11.12
CA GLN A 609 23.90 11.11 10.13
C GLN A 609 24.69 12.32 10.69
N PHE A 610 24.16 12.99 11.73
CA PHE A 610 24.84 14.09 12.42
C PHE A 610 25.78 13.56 13.51
N PHE A 611 25.55 12.36 14.04
CA PHE A 611 26.49 11.70 14.94
C PHE A 611 27.70 11.15 14.18
N ASP A 612 27.45 10.52 13.03
CA ASP A 612 28.48 9.92 12.16
C ASP A 612 29.42 10.99 11.54
N ASN A 613 28.91 12.19 11.24
CA ASN A 613 29.71 13.31 10.72
C ASN A 613 30.35 14.19 11.81
N GLY A 614 30.05 13.95 13.09
CA GLY A 614 30.56 14.70 14.25
C GLY A 614 29.82 16.00 14.60
N THR A 615 28.76 16.38 13.88
CA THR A 615 27.95 17.58 14.20
C THR A 615 27.10 17.41 15.47
N LEU A 616 26.69 16.18 15.82
CA LEU A 616 26.07 15.84 17.09
C LEU A 616 27.05 14.95 17.88
N ALA A 617 27.66 15.50 18.91
CA ALA A 617 28.69 14.85 19.71
C ALA A 617 28.23 14.59 21.15
N SER A 618 29.07 13.89 21.91
CA SER A 618 28.92 13.59 23.34
C SER A 618 30.30 13.57 23.99
N GLU A 619 30.37 13.89 25.28
CA GLU A 619 31.55 13.64 26.11
C GLU A 619 31.82 12.13 26.33
N TYR A 620 30.82 11.28 26.11
CA TYR A 620 30.90 9.83 26.34
C TYR A 620 30.61 9.03 25.05
N ASP A 621 31.50 8.10 24.70
CA ASP A 621 31.28 7.14 23.59
C ASP A 621 29.97 6.34 23.75
N TYR A 622 29.47 6.20 24.98
CA TYR A 622 28.18 5.57 25.31
C TYR A 622 26.99 6.20 24.57
N ALA A 623 27.05 7.47 24.18
CA ALA A 623 26.00 8.09 23.37
C ALA A 623 25.91 7.49 21.96
N ARG A 624 27.06 7.07 21.39
CA ARG A 624 27.13 6.36 20.11
C ARG A 624 26.48 4.99 20.24
N GLU A 625 26.93 4.20 21.22
CA GLU A 625 26.35 2.88 21.51
C GLU A 625 24.84 2.96 21.82
N ALA A 626 24.37 4.05 22.44
CA ALA A 626 22.95 4.29 22.70
C ALA A 626 22.15 4.63 21.43
N LEU A 627 22.71 5.40 20.49
CA LEU A 627 22.12 5.70 19.18
C LEU A 627 22.10 4.44 18.30
N ASP A 628 23.23 3.75 18.19
CA ASP A 628 23.40 2.51 17.43
C ASP A 628 22.47 1.40 17.95
N MET A 629 22.32 1.27 19.27
CA MET A 629 21.34 0.37 19.89
C MET A 629 19.91 0.77 19.56
N ASN A 630 19.54 2.05 19.70
CA ASN A 630 18.18 2.51 19.39
C ASN A 630 17.86 2.31 17.90
N ALA A 631 18.81 2.54 16.99
CA ALA A 631 18.68 2.28 15.57
C ALA A 631 18.53 0.77 15.28
N SER A 632 19.36 -0.07 15.91
CA SER A 632 19.36 -1.53 15.72
C SER A 632 18.09 -2.19 16.26
N CYS A 633 17.59 -1.72 17.39
CA CYS A 633 16.41 -2.24 18.06
C CYS A 633 15.09 -1.62 17.57
N SER A 634 15.12 -0.51 16.81
CA SER A 634 13.91 0.21 16.37
C SER A 634 12.93 -0.67 15.59
N TYR A 635 13.42 -1.61 14.77
CA TYR A 635 12.57 -2.57 14.05
C TYR A 635 11.91 -3.57 15.00
N TRP A 636 12.68 -4.21 15.89
CA TRP A 636 12.11 -5.15 16.87
C TRP A 636 11.09 -4.47 17.79
N ILE A 637 11.37 -3.24 18.27
CA ILE A 637 10.44 -2.48 19.11
C ILE A 637 9.08 -2.23 18.43
N SER A 638 9.05 -2.04 17.10
CA SER A 638 7.79 -1.79 16.37
C SER A 638 7.15 -3.05 15.80
N ALA A 639 7.90 -4.14 15.58
CA ALA A 639 7.41 -5.36 14.95
C ALA A 639 7.16 -6.53 15.92
N ARG A 640 7.91 -6.65 17.01
CA ARG A 640 7.89 -7.79 17.97
C ARG A 640 6.48 -8.19 18.37
N ASP A 641 5.65 -7.22 18.75
CA ASP A 641 4.32 -7.53 19.28
C ASP A 641 3.42 -8.16 18.19
N ARG A 642 3.54 -7.72 16.93
CA ARG A 642 2.83 -8.32 15.77
C ARG A 642 3.36 -9.70 15.38
N ILE A 643 4.68 -9.90 15.54
CA ILE A 643 5.36 -11.18 15.29
C ILE A 643 4.96 -12.22 16.36
N LYS A 644 4.90 -11.81 17.64
CA LYS A 644 4.48 -12.66 18.76
C LYS A 644 3.00 -13.06 18.74
N THR A 645 2.13 -12.22 18.17
CA THR A 645 0.70 -12.56 18.00
C THR A 645 0.41 -13.42 16.77
N GLN A 646 1.42 -13.87 16.01
CA GLN A 646 1.20 -14.83 14.93
C GLN A 646 0.81 -16.20 15.51
N MET A 647 -0.35 -16.71 15.09
CA MET A 647 -0.80 -18.05 15.46
C MET A 647 -0.02 -19.09 14.66
N VAL A 648 0.91 -19.77 15.34
CA VAL A 648 1.61 -20.95 14.84
C VAL A 648 0.84 -22.19 15.27
N VAL A 649 0.66 -23.14 14.35
CA VAL A 649 0.19 -24.49 14.67
C VAL A 649 1.26 -25.48 14.22
N TYR A 650 1.68 -26.37 15.13
CA TYR A 650 2.60 -27.48 14.82
C TYR A 650 1.83 -28.80 14.80
N ASP A 651 2.18 -29.69 13.87
CA ASP A 651 1.48 -30.97 13.66
C ASP A 651 1.39 -31.80 14.96
N ARG A 652 2.49 -31.81 15.73
CA ARG A 652 2.66 -32.54 16.99
C ARG A 652 1.75 -32.07 18.15
N GLU A 653 1.22 -30.85 18.04
CA GLU A 653 0.49 -30.15 19.12
C GLU A 653 -1.03 -30.18 18.94
N LEU A 654 -1.52 -30.64 17.78
CA LEU A 654 -2.94 -30.77 17.50
C LEU A 654 -3.58 -31.93 18.27
N ALA A 655 -4.78 -31.69 18.80
CA ALA A 655 -5.62 -32.75 19.37
C ALA A 655 -5.91 -33.81 18.29
N GLY A 656 -5.52 -35.06 18.55
CA GLY A 656 -5.65 -36.18 17.59
C GLY A 656 -4.43 -36.42 16.68
N ALA A 657 -3.32 -35.70 16.85
CA ALA A 657 -2.11 -35.88 16.03
C ALA A 657 -1.61 -37.35 15.98
N SER A 658 -1.30 -37.82 14.77
CA SER A 658 -0.75 -39.17 14.52
C SER A 658 0.68 -39.31 15.06
N GLU A 659 1.19 -40.53 15.20
CA GLU A 659 2.58 -40.74 15.66
C GLU A 659 3.62 -40.15 14.68
N ALA A 660 3.34 -40.16 13.38
CA ALA A 660 4.17 -39.49 12.39
C ALA A 660 4.16 -37.96 12.56
N ALA A 661 2.98 -37.36 12.79
CA ALA A 661 2.84 -35.92 13.09
C ALA A 661 3.47 -35.52 14.43
N LYS A 662 3.56 -36.43 15.40
CA LYS A 662 4.27 -36.21 16.68
C LYS A 662 5.79 -36.27 16.52
N ALA A 663 6.30 -36.90 15.47
CA ALA A 663 7.72 -36.96 15.14
C ALA A 663 8.21 -35.78 14.28
N THR A 664 7.31 -35.01 13.64
CA THR A 664 7.69 -33.81 12.87
C THR A 664 7.91 -32.60 13.77
N GLU A 665 8.85 -31.74 13.36
CA GLU A 665 9.06 -30.40 13.95
C GLU A 665 8.41 -29.30 13.11
N GLN A 666 7.53 -29.69 12.19
CA GLN A 666 6.89 -28.83 11.22
C GLN A 666 5.68 -28.12 11.84
N GLY A 667 5.48 -26.87 11.43
CA GLY A 667 4.26 -26.13 11.68
C GLY A 667 4.00 -25.13 10.57
N TYR A 668 2.89 -24.40 10.71
CA TYR A 668 2.45 -23.42 9.72
C TYR A 668 1.86 -22.19 10.41
N ILE A 669 2.00 -21.06 9.74
CA ILE A 669 1.30 -19.82 10.01
C ILE A 669 0.37 -19.57 8.82
N LEU A 670 -0.89 -19.22 9.11
CA LEU A 670 -1.86 -18.77 8.10
C LEU A 670 -1.97 -17.24 8.18
N PRO A 671 -1.43 -16.48 7.21
CA PRO A 671 -1.54 -15.03 7.21
C PRO A 671 -3.00 -14.57 7.20
N GLN A 672 -3.34 -13.63 8.09
CA GLN A 672 -4.68 -13.02 8.17
C GLN A 672 -4.84 -11.94 7.10
N ILE A 673 -4.68 -12.33 5.83
CA ILE A 673 -4.74 -11.44 4.67
C ILE A 673 -6.19 -11.05 4.39
N ILE A 674 -6.38 -9.75 4.15
CA ILE A 674 -7.59 -9.14 3.59
C ILE A 674 -7.31 -8.91 2.10
N PRO A 675 -7.79 -9.77 1.17
CA PRO A 675 -7.34 -9.75 -0.23
C PRO A 675 -7.55 -8.43 -0.98
N MET A 676 -8.58 -7.64 -0.61
CA MET A 676 -8.78 -6.28 -1.14
C MET A 676 -8.90 -5.26 0.01
N GLY A 677 -7.90 -5.21 0.89
CA GLY A 677 -7.88 -4.31 2.05
C GLY A 677 -7.65 -2.82 1.74
N THR A 678 -7.34 -2.45 0.50
CA THR A 678 -7.22 -1.04 0.05
C THR A 678 -8.22 -0.68 -1.05
N ILE A 679 -8.48 0.63 -1.24
CA ILE A 679 -9.24 1.13 -2.39
C ILE A 679 -8.59 0.82 -3.76
N THR A 680 -7.30 0.47 -3.77
CA THR A 680 -6.56 0.00 -4.97
C THR A 680 -6.66 -1.51 -5.15
N ARG A 681 -7.51 -2.19 -4.35
CA ARG A 681 -7.71 -3.65 -4.27
C ARG A 681 -6.45 -4.43 -3.87
N ARG A 682 -5.45 -3.78 -3.28
CA ARG A 682 -4.25 -4.47 -2.78
C ARG A 682 -4.59 -5.24 -1.50
N ALA A 683 -3.95 -6.39 -1.34
CA ALA A 683 -3.97 -7.18 -0.12
C ALA A 683 -3.42 -6.36 1.07
N VAL A 684 -3.96 -6.60 2.27
CA VAL A 684 -3.49 -6.00 3.52
C VAL A 684 -3.37 -7.08 4.61
N GLU A 685 -2.21 -7.12 5.26
CA GLU A 685 -1.94 -7.81 6.52
C GLU A 685 -0.81 -7.01 7.23
N ASN A 686 -0.75 -7.05 8.55
CA ASN A 686 0.05 -6.12 9.35
C ASN A 686 1.53 -6.53 9.52
N THR A 687 1.95 -7.72 9.10
CA THR A 687 3.18 -8.38 9.56
C THR A 687 4.05 -8.86 8.40
N TRP A 688 3.49 -9.65 7.49
CA TRP A 688 4.14 -10.26 6.33
C TRP A 688 4.19 -9.30 5.15
N LEU A 689 3.11 -8.55 4.91
CA LEU A 689 3.09 -7.49 3.89
C LEU A 689 3.82 -6.21 4.33
N THR A 690 4.32 -6.18 5.56
CA THR A 690 5.23 -5.14 6.10
C THR A 690 6.61 -5.70 6.51
N ALA A 691 6.91 -6.96 6.15
CA ALA A 691 8.14 -7.62 6.56
C ALA A 691 9.37 -6.99 5.87
N ALA A 692 10.24 -6.39 6.68
CA ALA A 692 11.52 -5.86 6.22
C ALA A 692 12.46 -6.99 5.77
N ASN A 693 13.39 -6.66 4.87
CA ASN A 693 14.48 -7.55 4.49
C ASN A 693 15.60 -7.51 5.54
N ALA A 694 16.35 -8.60 5.69
CA ALA A 694 17.43 -8.74 6.66
C ALA A 694 18.50 -7.65 6.48
N LYS A 695 18.80 -6.89 7.54
CA LYS A 695 19.85 -5.85 7.54
C LYS A 695 20.80 -6.11 8.73
N LYS A 696 22.11 -6.17 8.45
CA LYS A 696 23.18 -6.60 9.39
C LYS A 696 23.24 -5.81 10.70
N ASN A 697 22.63 -4.61 10.73
CA ASN A 697 22.53 -3.72 11.88
C ASN A 697 21.11 -3.61 12.45
N ARG A 698 20.21 -4.59 12.25
CA ARG A 698 18.84 -4.58 12.80
C ARG A 698 18.46 -5.91 13.44
N VAL A 699 18.14 -5.87 14.74
CA VAL A 699 17.64 -7.02 15.51
C VAL A 699 16.29 -7.45 14.95
N GLY A 700 16.12 -8.76 14.74
CA GLY A 700 14.88 -9.38 14.29
C GLY A 700 14.53 -9.16 12.81
N SER A 701 15.35 -8.46 12.03
CA SER A 701 15.08 -8.15 10.61
C SER A 701 15.16 -9.35 9.66
N GLU A 702 15.67 -10.48 10.15
CA GLU A 702 15.72 -11.77 9.47
C GLU A 702 14.35 -12.46 9.30
N LEU A 703 13.25 -11.84 9.78
CA LEU A 703 11.88 -12.39 9.84
C LEU A 703 11.47 -13.26 8.63
N LYS A 704 11.61 -12.74 7.40
CA LYS A 704 11.25 -13.49 6.17
C LYS A 704 11.95 -14.86 6.15
N SER A 705 13.25 -14.91 6.43
CA SER A 705 14.09 -16.12 6.31
C SER A 705 13.86 -17.19 7.40
N MET A 706 13.01 -16.90 8.38
CA MET A 706 12.55 -17.88 9.36
C MET A 706 11.36 -18.71 8.83
N ILE A 707 10.70 -18.25 7.76
CA ILE A 707 9.80 -19.06 6.95
C ILE A 707 10.66 -19.99 6.07
N LYS A 708 10.43 -21.30 6.21
CA LYS A 708 11.30 -22.35 5.65
C LYS A 708 10.45 -23.44 5.01
N ALA A 709 10.79 -23.81 3.79
CA ALA A 709 10.12 -24.88 3.08
C ALA A 709 10.29 -26.23 3.84
N PRO A 710 9.24 -27.06 3.94
CA PRO A 710 9.36 -28.39 4.53
C PRO A 710 10.24 -29.31 3.64
N PRO A 711 10.78 -30.41 4.19
CA PRO A 711 11.59 -31.35 3.41
C PRO A 711 10.84 -31.87 2.17
N GLY A 712 11.51 -31.86 1.01
CA GLY A 712 10.91 -32.23 -0.28
C GLY A 712 10.24 -31.07 -1.04
N TYR A 713 10.33 -29.84 -0.52
CA TYR A 713 9.75 -28.63 -1.13
C TYR A 713 10.76 -27.47 -1.18
N ALA A 714 10.53 -26.58 -2.14
CA ALA A 714 11.20 -25.28 -2.27
C ALA A 714 10.17 -24.18 -2.55
N PHE A 715 10.48 -22.96 -2.14
CA PHE A 715 9.82 -21.77 -2.66
C PHE A 715 10.26 -21.52 -4.09
N VAL A 716 9.32 -21.22 -4.98
CA VAL A 716 9.54 -20.84 -6.38
C VAL A 716 8.76 -19.55 -6.65
N GLY A 717 9.42 -18.51 -7.16
CA GLY A 717 8.73 -17.23 -7.38
C GLY A 717 9.60 -16.16 -8.01
N ALA A 718 9.03 -14.98 -8.24
CA ALA A 718 9.74 -13.85 -8.83
C ALA A 718 9.18 -12.49 -8.37
N ASP A 719 9.96 -11.43 -8.57
CA ASP A 719 9.58 -10.01 -8.43
C ASP A 719 9.22 -9.46 -9.83
N VAL A 720 8.10 -8.75 -9.97
CA VAL A 720 7.66 -8.22 -11.27
C VAL A 720 8.39 -6.90 -11.57
N ASP A 721 9.57 -7.01 -12.19
CA ASP A 721 10.44 -5.89 -12.59
C ASP A 721 9.68 -4.64 -13.07
N SER A 722 9.74 -3.59 -12.24
CA SER A 722 9.18 -2.26 -12.51
C SER A 722 7.71 -2.24 -12.93
N GLN A 723 6.88 -3.18 -12.44
CA GLN A 723 5.47 -3.39 -12.82
C GLN A 723 4.69 -2.08 -13.03
N GLU A 724 4.56 -1.24 -11.99
CA GLU A 724 3.78 0.01 -12.05
C GLU A 724 4.33 1.03 -13.07
N LEU A 725 5.65 1.10 -13.23
CA LEU A 725 6.32 1.99 -14.19
C LEU A 725 6.12 1.51 -15.62
N TRP A 726 6.22 0.20 -15.87
CA TRP A 726 5.94 -0.40 -17.18
C TRP A 726 4.48 -0.15 -17.59
N ILE A 727 3.51 -0.40 -16.69
CA ILE A 727 2.08 -0.11 -16.93
C ILE A 727 1.86 1.38 -17.25
N ALA A 728 2.46 2.29 -16.48
CA ALA A 728 2.35 3.73 -16.74
C ALA A 728 2.98 4.14 -18.09
N SER A 729 4.06 3.48 -18.51
CA SER A 729 4.69 3.71 -19.81
C SER A 729 3.83 3.19 -20.97
N LEU A 730 3.23 2.01 -20.82
CA LEU A 730 2.35 1.37 -21.80
C LEU A 730 1.07 2.19 -22.06
N VAL A 731 0.49 2.79 -21.02
CA VAL A 731 -0.64 3.75 -21.15
C VAL A 731 -0.25 5.00 -21.96
N GLY A 732 1.04 5.38 -21.96
CA GLY A 732 1.57 6.43 -22.83
C GLY A 732 1.76 5.95 -24.28
N ASP A 733 2.43 4.80 -24.46
CA ASP A 733 2.75 4.18 -25.76
C ASP A 733 1.49 3.83 -26.58
N ALA A 734 0.38 3.51 -25.91
CA ALA A 734 -0.95 3.38 -26.52
C ALA A 734 -1.36 4.58 -27.39
N SER A 735 -0.86 5.79 -27.08
CA SER A 735 -1.11 7.01 -27.88
C SER A 735 -0.47 6.98 -29.28
N PHE A 736 0.53 6.11 -29.49
CA PHE A 736 1.17 5.84 -30.78
C PHE A 736 0.84 4.44 -31.32
N LYS A 737 0.17 3.59 -30.52
CA LYS A 737 -0.02 2.14 -30.75
C LYS A 737 1.29 1.41 -31.05
N LEU A 738 2.36 1.80 -30.35
CA LEU A 738 3.73 1.35 -30.59
C LEU A 738 4.52 1.32 -29.28
N HIS A 739 5.04 0.14 -28.89
CA HIS A 739 5.91 -0.02 -27.71
C HIS A 739 7.19 0.82 -27.84
N GLY A 740 7.53 1.55 -26.77
CA GLY A 740 8.62 2.51 -26.75
C GLY A 740 8.35 3.79 -27.56
N GLY A 741 7.14 3.96 -28.11
CA GLY A 741 6.79 5.10 -28.95
C GLY A 741 6.86 6.44 -28.22
N ASN A 742 6.65 6.44 -26.91
CA ASN A 742 6.79 7.55 -26.00
C ASN A 742 8.16 7.53 -25.28
N ALA A 743 8.70 8.70 -24.95
CA ALA A 743 10.01 8.84 -24.32
C ALA A 743 10.16 8.02 -23.02
N ILE A 744 9.16 8.00 -22.13
CA ILE A 744 9.20 7.15 -20.93
C ILE A 744 9.12 5.64 -21.25
N GLY A 745 8.40 5.23 -22.29
CA GLY A 745 8.39 3.85 -22.79
C GLY A 745 9.79 3.43 -23.23
N PHE A 746 10.41 4.22 -24.12
CA PHE A 746 11.77 3.98 -24.58
C PHE A 746 12.79 3.95 -23.41
N MET A 747 12.71 4.89 -22.47
CA MET A 747 13.59 4.94 -21.28
C MET A 747 13.35 3.78 -20.28
N THR A 748 12.26 3.02 -20.42
CA THR A 748 11.92 1.87 -19.58
C THR A 748 12.25 0.54 -20.26
N LEU A 749 12.12 0.45 -21.58
CA LEU A 749 12.32 -0.78 -22.37
C LEU A 749 13.76 -0.93 -22.94
N GLU A 750 14.40 0.20 -23.29
CA GLU A 750 15.70 0.28 -23.98
C GLU A 750 16.72 1.18 -23.21
N GLY A 751 16.30 1.83 -22.13
CA GLY A 751 17.12 2.79 -21.39
C GLY A 751 18.21 2.11 -20.55
N THR A 752 19.49 2.37 -20.85
CA THR A 752 20.62 1.76 -20.15
C THR A 752 21.33 2.72 -19.20
N LYS A 753 21.84 2.17 -18.08
CA LYS A 753 22.68 2.88 -17.11
C LYS A 753 24.01 3.34 -17.73
N ALA A 754 24.55 2.56 -18.68
CA ALA A 754 25.83 2.85 -19.33
C ALA A 754 25.75 4.05 -20.29
N ALA A 755 24.67 4.16 -21.09
CA ALA A 755 24.43 5.30 -21.96
C ALA A 755 23.82 6.52 -21.23
N GLY A 756 23.45 6.38 -19.96
CA GLY A 756 22.73 7.38 -19.19
C GLY A 756 21.32 7.67 -19.74
N THR A 757 20.76 6.75 -20.55
CA THR A 757 19.45 6.89 -21.18
C THR A 757 18.31 6.43 -20.29
N ASP A 758 18.58 5.64 -19.24
CA ASP A 758 17.56 5.23 -18.28
C ASP A 758 16.97 6.41 -17.50
N LEU A 759 15.69 6.27 -17.12
CA LEU A 759 14.91 7.30 -16.43
C LEU A 759 15.63 7.89 -15.20
N HIS A 760 16.26 7.05 -14.37
CA HIS A 760 16.89 7.51 -13.14
C HIS A 760 18.18 8.27 -13.41
N SER A 761 18.98 7.85 -14.39
CA SER A 761 20.19 8.58 -14.80
C SER A 761 19.86 9.94 -15.42
N LYS A 762 18.80 10.05 -16.23
CA LYS A 762 18.33 11.37 -16.71
C LYS A 762 17.88 12.27 -15.56
N THR A 763 17.07 11.77 -14.63
CA THR A 763 16.65 12.57 -13.46
C THR A 763 17.82 12.97 -12.57
N ALA A 764 18.78 12.07 -12.33
CA ALA A 764 20.02 12.36 -11.60
C ALA A 764 20.82 13.50 -12.25
N LYS A 765 20.98 13.48 -13.58
CA LYS A 765 21.66 14.52 -14.35
C LYS A 765 20.99 15.89 -14.25
N ILE A 766 19.66 15.94 -14.24
CA ILE A 766 18.89 17.19 -14.12
C ILE A 766 18.96 17.76 -12.68
N LEU A 767 18.96 16.88 -11.68
CA LEU A 767 18.93 17.26 -10.26
C LEU A 767 20.31 17.46 -9.62
N GLY A 768 21.39 16.96 -10.24
CA GLY A 768 22.74 16.98 -9.66
C GLY A 768 22.93 16.03 -8.46
N ILE A 769 22.14 14.96 -8.37
CA ILE A 769 22.15 13.98 -7.26
C ILE A 769 22.56 12.57 -7.73
N SER A 770 22.76 11.62 -6.82
CA SER A 770 23.10 10.24 -7.22
C SER A 770 21.91 9.54 -7.92
N ARG A 771 22.22 8.49 -8.70
CA ARG A 771 21.16 7.67 -9.35
C ARG A 771 20.23 7.00 -8.33
N ASN A 772 20.72 6.69 -7.13
CA ASN A 772 19.91 6.03 -6.10
C ASN A 772 18.95 7.03 -5.45
N ASP A 773 19.40 8.25 -5.16
CA ASP A 773 18.54 9.34 -4.69
C ASP A 773 17.49 9.72 -5.75
N ALA A 774 17.91 9.75 -7.02
CA ALA A 774 17.03 9.92 -8.18
C ALA A 774 16.04 8.76 -8.37
N LYS A 775 16.32 7.55 -7.87
CA LYS A 775 15.35 6.43 -7.82
C LYS A 775 14.25 6.76 -6.80
N VAL A 776 14.61 7.07 -5.55
CA VAL A 776 13.66 7.50 -4.48
C VAL A 776 12.76 8.63 -4.98
N PHE A 777 13.39 9.65 -5.55
CA PHE A 777 12.72 10.84 -6.04
C PHE A 777 11.75 10.55 -7.20
N ASN A 778 12.11 9.65 -8.12
CA ASN A 778 11.29 9.35 -9.30
C ASN A 778 9.95 8.68 -8.95
N TYR A 779 9.95 7.66 -8.09
CA TYR A 779 8.70 6.99 -7.71
C TYR A 779 7.74 7.98 -7.06
N GLY A 780 8.21 8.81 -6.11
CA GLY A 780 7.39 9.88 -5.52
C GLY A 780 6.81 10.86 -6.54
N ARG A 781 7.63 11.31 -7.51
CA ARG A 781 7.23 12.28 -8.56
C ARG A 781 6.19 11.72 -9.54
N ILE A 782 6.28 10.44 -9.88
CA ILE A 782 5.34 9.76 -10.77
C ILE A 782 3.97 9.64 -10.10
N TYR A 783 3.91 9.22 -8.84
CA TYR A 783 2.68 9.13 -8.02
C TYR A 783 2.17 10.49 -7.50
N GLY A 784 2.30 11.54 -8.33
CA GLY A 784 1.62 12.80 -8.13
C GLY A 784 2.20 13.72 -7.03
N ALA A 785 3.41 13.49 -6.54
CA ALA A 785 4.07 14.47 -5.67
C ALA A 785 4.22 15.84 -6.38
N GLY A 786 4.14 16.90 -5.59
CA GLY A 786 4.22 18.30 -6.06
C GLY A 786 5.63 18.88 -6.01
N GLN A 787 5.76 20.12 -6.49
CA GLN A 787 7.04 20.84 -6.48
C GLN A 787 7.61 21.00 -5.07
N ASP A 788 6.78 21.22 -4.06
CA ASP A 788 7.27 21.47 -2.70
C ASP A 788 7.81 20.22 -2.01
N PHE A 789 7.24 19.03 -2.30
CA PHE A 789 7.86 17.74 -1.92
C PHE A 789 9.24 17.58 -2.58
N ALA A 790 9.36 17.92 -3.86
CA ALA A 790 10.64 17.86 -4.57
C ALA A 790 11.69 18.80 -3.95
N LYS A 791 11.32 20.04 -3.57
CA LYS A 791 12.22 20.98 -2.85
C LYS A 791 12.67 20.39 -1.51
N SER A 792 11.73 19.88 -0.71
CA SER A 792 12.03 19.28 0.61
C SER A 792 12.95 18.08 0.48
N LEU A 793 12.74 17.23 -0.52
CA LEU A 793 13.57 16.04 -0.76
C LEU A 793 14.95 16.42 -1.33
N LEU A 794 15.05 17.41 -2.21
CA LEU A 794 16.33 17.93 -2.71
C LEU A 794 17.18 18.54 -1.59
N ARG A 795 16.58 19.36 -0.71
CA ARG A 795 17.28 19.93 0.45
C ARG A 795 17.64 18.89 1.52
N ARG A 796 16.99 17.71 1.51
CA ARG A 796 17.39 16.56 2.33
C ARG A 796 18.62 15.84 1.77
N PHE A 797 18.72 15.68 0.45
CA PHE A 797 19.89 15.10 -0.21
C PHE A 797 21.08 16.06 -0.27
N ASN A 798 20.84 17.37 -0.40
CA ASN A 798 21.86 18.41 -0.38
C ASN A 798 21.47 19.56 0.59
N PRO A 799 21.87 19.48 1.87
CA PRO A 799 21.55 20.50 2.87
C PRO A 799 22.15 21.88 2.62
N SER A 800 23.20 22.03 1.80
CA SER A 800 23.79 23.35 1.48
C SER A 800 23.06 24.09 0.35
N LEU A 801 21.98 23.51 -0.18
CA LEU A 801 21.26 24.04 -1.35
C LEU A 801 20.14 24.99 -0.90
N GLN A 802 20.25 26.27 -1.27
CA GLN A 802 19.32 27.32 -0.86
C GLN A 802 17.90 27.14 -1.43
N GLU A 803 16.90 27.71 -0.77
CA GLU A 803 15.49 27.46 -1.08
C GLU A 803 15.07 27.95 -2.47
N GLU A 804 15.58 29.10 -2.92
CA GLU A 804 15.33 29.63 -4.27
C GLU A 804 15.94 28.72 -5.35
N GLU A 805 17.13 28.17 -5.10
CA GLU A 805 17.80 27.23 -6.01
C GLU A 805 17.10 25.87 -6.04
N ALA A 806 16.60 25.40 -4.89
CA ALA A 806 15.78 24.18 -4.81
C ALA A 806 14.46 24.34 -5.59
N ASP A 807 13.83 25.51 -5.50
CA ASP A 807 12.64 25.86 -6.28
C ASP A 807 12.95 25.99 -7.78
N ARG A 808 14.09 26.57 -8.16
CA ARG A 808 14.56 26.67 -9.55
C ARG A 808 14.79 25.29 -10.18
N ILE A 809 15.56 24.42 -9.51
CA ILE A 809 15.86 23.05 -9.96
C ILE A 809 14.58 22.21 -10.02
N ALA A 810 13.71 22.30 -9.01
CA ALA A 810 12.42 21.61 -9.03
C ALA A 810 11.55 22.08 -10.21
N LYS A 811 11.41 23.40 -10.43
CA LYS A 811 10.64 23.94 -11.56
C LYS A 811 11.20 23.52 -12.91
N GLN A 812 12.53 23.51 -13.08
CA GLN A 812 13.18 23.00 -14.28
C GLN A 812 12.82 21.53 -14.53
N LEU A 813 12.99 20.67 -13.52
CA LEU A 813 12.69 19.24 -13.64
C LEU A 813 11.22 18.98 -14.01
N TYR A 814 10.26 19.62 -13.34
CA TYR A 814 8.85 19.44 -13.68
C TYR A 814 8.51 19.98 -15.09
N LYS A 815 9.24 20.98 -15.59
CA LYS A 815 9.12 21.44 -16.98
C LYS A 815 9.67 20.39 -17.96
N GLU A 816 10.85 19.85 -17.73
CA GLU A 816 11.48 18.85 -18.61
C GLU A 816 10.74 17.50 -18.60
N THR A 817 10.18 17.09 -17.46
CA THR A 817 9.45 15.82 -17.35
C THR A 817 7.98 15.96 -17.70
N LYS A 818 7.20 16.80 -16.99
CA LYS A 818 5.74 16.90 -17.18
C LYS A 818 5.36 17.88 -18.28
N GLY A 819 6.18 18.89 -18.59
CA GLY A 819 5.94 19.86 -19.66
C GLY A 819 5.13 21.09 -19.21
N GLU A 820 4.62 21.85 -20.18
CA GLU A 820 3.87 23.10 -19.93
C GLU A 820 2.35 22.88 -19.91
N ARG A 821 1.68 23.19 -18.78
CA ARG A 821 0.22 22.97 -18.65
C ARG A 821 -0.63 24.03 -19.36
N THR A 822 -0.98 23.71 -20.59
CA THR A 822 -1.62 24.55 -21.60
C THR A 822 -3.16 24.53 -21.49
N ASN A 823 -3.83 25.55 -22.03
CA ASN A 823 -5.31 25.62 -22.09
C ASN A 823 -5.76 26.07 -23.49
N ARG A 824 -6.33 25.16 -24.29
CA ARG A 824 -6.81 25.42 -25.65
C ARG A 824 -8.05 24.59 -25.98
N LYS A 825 -9.24 25.10 -25.61
CA LYS A 825 -10.57 24.48 -25.87
C LYS A 825 -10.87 24.07 -27.33
N VAL A 826 -10.08 24.54 -28.29
CA VAL A 826 -10.18 24.18 -29.73
C VAL A 826 -9.54 22.81 -30.01
N LEU A 827 -8.65 22.34 -29.14
CA LEU A 827 -7.91 21.07 -29.27
C LEU A 827 -8.35 20.04 -28.22
N HIS A 828 -8.64 20.50 -27.00
CA HIS A 828 -9.13 19.66 -25.90
C HIS A 828 -9.87 20.52 -24.87
N GLU A 829 -10.93 20.00 -24.24
CA GLU A 829 -11.79 20.80 -23.34
C GLU A 829 -11.07 21.23 -22.05
N ARG A 830 -10.29 20.31 -21.46
CA ARG A 830 -9.52 20.52 -20.22
C ARG A 830 -8.12 21.05 -20.52
N ARG A 831 -7.39 21.43 -19.46
CA ARG A 831 -5.97 21.80 -19.54
C ARG A 831 -5.10 20.56 -19.71
N PHE A 832 -4.16 20.59 -20.65
CA PHE A 832 -3.28 19.47 -20.98
C PHE A 832 -1.80 19.85 -20.91
N TRP A 833 -0.94 18.87 -20.71
CA TRP A 833 0.52 18.98 -20.65
C TRP A 833 1.14 18.84 -22.05
N ARG A 834 2.23 19.55 -22.34
CA ARG A 834 2.95 19.44 -23.62
C ARG A 834 4.47 19.63 -23.49
N GLY A 835 5.22 18.97 -24.37
CA GLY A 835 6.66 19.18 -24.56
C GLY A 835 7.60 18.54 -23.53
N GLY A 836 7.08 17.87 -22.50
CA GLY A 836 7.88 17.10 -21.54
C GLY A 836 7.92 15.60 -21.87
N THR A 837 8.96 14.91 -21.39
CA THR A 837 9.19 13.46 -21.62
C THR A 837 8.05 12.54 -21.16
N GLU A 838 7.15 13.04 -20.30
CA GLU A 838 6.04 12.29 -19.70
C GLU A 838 4.67 12.94 -19.97
N SER A 839 4.62 14.05 -20.73
CA SER A 839 3.37 14.81 -20.94
C SER A 839 2.22 13.92 -21.44
N LEU A 840 2.51 12.96 -22.33
CA LEU A 840 1.52 12.03 -22.87
C LEU A 840 0.93 11.09 -21.80
N VAL A 841 1.76 10.59 -20.89
CA VAL A 841 1.30 9.73 -19.77
C VAL A 841 0.44 10.56 -18.81
N PHE A 842 0.91 11.74 -18.39
CA PHE A 842 0.11 12.58 -17.49
C PHE A 842 -1.19 13.06 -18.13
N ASN A 843 -1.23 13.27 -19.45
CA ASN A 843 -2.49 13.52 -20.15
C ASN A 843 -3.43 12.30 -20.07
N LYS A 844 -3.04 11.13 -20.59
CA LYS A 844 -3.90 9.93 -20.58
C LYS A 844 -4.34 9.54 -19.15
N LEU A 845 -3.47 9.68 -18.14
CA LEU A 845 -3.82 9.44 -16.73
C LEU A 845 -4.79 10.49 -16.16
N GLU A 846 -4.67 11.76 -16.54
CA GLU A 846 -5.66 12.78 -16.19
C GLU A 846 -7.00 12.53 -16.91
N ASP A 847 -7.01 12.03 -18.16
CA ASP A 847 -8.24 11.63 -18.87
C ASP A 847 -8.95 10.45 -18.17
N PHE A 848 -8.20 9.41 -17.79
CA PHE A 848 -8.70 8.33 -16.92
C PHE A 848 -9.27 8.87 -15.60
N ALA A 849 -8.52 9.73 -14.93
CA ALA A 849 -8.89 10.30 -13.64
C ALA A 849 -9.97 11.40 -13.74
N GLU A 850 -10.37 11.82 -14.95
CA GLU A 850 -11.52 12.69 -15.19
C GLU A 850 -12.80 11.92 -15.61
N GLN A 851 -12.75 10.61 -15.86
CA GLN A 851 -13.95 9.79 -16.07
C GLN A 851 -14.92 9.87 -14.88
N GLU A 852 -16.21 9.55 -15.13
CA GLU A 852 -17.22 9.49 -14.08
C GLU A 852 -17.00 8.31 -13.12
N LYS A 853 -17.04 7.09 -13.67
CA LYS A 853 -16.60 5.83 -13.04
C LYS A 853 -15.33 5.32 -13.76
N PRO A 854 -14.13 5.82 -13.38
CA PRO A 854 -12.84 5.29 -13.82
C PRO A 854 -12.77 3.77 -13.71
N ARG A 855 -12.14 3.14 -14.69
CA ARG A 855 -11.88 1.70 -14.76
C ARG A 855 -10.41 1.41 -15.09
N THR A 856 -9.88 0.29 -14.62
CA THR A 856 -8.58 -0.20 -15.08
C THR A 856 -8.62 -0.54 -16.58
N PRO A 857 -7.52 -0.33 -17.34
CA PRO A 857 -7.46 -0.62 -18.77
C PRO A 857 -7.71 -2.10 -19.10
N VAL A 858 -7.23 -3.01 -18.23
CA VAL A 858 -7.23 -4.46 -18.48
C VAL A 858 -8.52 -5.12 -17.99
N LEU A 859 -8.71 -5.39 -16.70
CA LEU A 859 -9.89 -6.13 -16.22
C LEU A 859 -11.16 -5.27 -16.10
N GLY A 860 -11.09 -3.97 -16.42
CA GLY A 860 -12.23 -3.06 -16.38
C GLY A 860 -12.74 -2.79 -14.96
N ALA A 861 -11.93 -3.05 -13.93
CA ALA A 861 -12.30 -2.90 -12.53
C ALA A 861 -12.48 -1.41 -12.18
N GLY A 862 -13.62 -1.05 -11.61
CA GLY A 862 -14.02 0.31 -11.30
C GLY A 862 -13.48 0.84 -9.97
N ILE A 863 -13.42 2.17 -9.84
CA ILE A 863 -13.11 2.84 -8.58
C ILE A 863 -14.30 2.83 -7.61
N THR A 864 -14.02 2.82 -6.30
CA THR A 864 -14.97 3.01 -5.19
C THR A 864 -15.92 4.19 -5.43
N GLU A 865 -17.20 4.05 -5.03
CA GLU A 865 -18.22 5.10 -5.13
C GLU A 865 -17.73 6.43 -4.55
N ALA A 866 -17.04 6.39 -3.41
CA ALA A 866 -16.54 7.57 -2.71
C ALA A 866 -15.45 8.37 -3.47
N LEU A 867 -15.02 7.91 -4.65
CA LEU A 867 -14.11 8.61 -5.56
C LEU A 867 -14.66 8.69 -7.01
N MET A 868 -15.96 8.50 -7.22
CA MET A 868 -16.61 8.80 -8.50
C MET A 868 -16.80 10.32 -8.67
N ARG A 869 -16.68 10.83 -9.91
CA ARG A 869 -16.68 12.28 -10.23
C ARG A 869 -17.95 13.00 -9.77
N ARG A 870 -19.06 12.28 -9.62
CA ARG A 870 -20.37 12.80 -9.20
C ARG A 870 -20.51 13.11 -7.69
N PHE A 871 -19.57 12.66 -6.85
CA PHE A 871 -19.62 12.82 -5.39
C PHE A 871 -18.45 13.63 -4.81
N ILE A 872 -17.55 14.16 -5.64
CA ILE A 872 -16.34 14.89 -5.22
C ILE A 872 -16.25 16.26 -5.89
N GLY A 873 -15.65 17.23 -5.19
CA GLY A 873 -15.44 18.57 -5.73
C GLY A 873 -14.57 18.59 -6.99
N LYS A 874 -14.72 19.61 -7.85
CA LYS A 874 -13.99 19.69 -9.13
C LYS A 874 -12.47 19.75 -8.89
N SER A 875 -11.74 18.73 -9.37
CA SER A 875 -10.30 18.50 -9.16
C SER A 875 -9.90 17.99 -7.76
N GLN A 876 -10.86 17.78 -6.85
CA GLN A 876 -10.60 17.19 -5.54
C GLN A 876 -10.12 15.73 -5.71
N PHE A 877 -9.18 15.29 -4.88
CA PHE A 877 -8.58 13.93 -4.90
C PHE A 877 -8.01 13.46 -6.25
N LEU A 878 -7.78 14.34 -7.24
CA LEU A 878 -7.30 13.96 -8.58
C LEU A 878 -6.01 13.12 -8.55
N THR A 879 -5.04 13.47 -7.70
CA THR A 879 -3.80 12.68 -7.52
C THR A 879 -4.07 11.30 -6.93
N SER A 880 -5.05 11.15 -6.04
CA SER A 880 -5.49 9.83 -5.55
C SER A 880 -6.09 8.98 -6.67
N ARG A 881 -6.89 9.58 -7.57
CA ARG A 881 -7.52 8.90 -8.71
C ARG A 881 -6.50 8.48 -9.78
N ILE A 882 -5.49 9.31 -10.04
CA ILE A 882 -4.34 8.98 -10.92
C ILE A 882 -3.54 7.80 -10.35
N ASN A 883 -3.14 7.88 -9.07
CA ASN A 883 -2.37 6.81 -8.43
C ASN A 883 -3.17 5.50 -8.37
N TRP A 884 -4.49 5.60 -8.14
CA TRP A 884 -5.39 4.45 -8.16
C TRP A 884 -5.39 3.72 -9.51
N ALA A 885 -5.38 4.45 -10.63
CA ALA A 885 -5.42 3.82 -11.96
C ALA A 885 -4.19 2.91 -12.20
N ILE A 886 -3.00 3.33 -11.79
CA ILE A 886 -1.77 2.53 -11.91
C ILE A 886 -1.77 1.37 -10.89
N GLN A 887 -1.96 1.66 -9.60
CA GLN A 887 -1.86 0.65 -8.54
C GLN A 887 -2.93 -0.44 -8.64
N SER A 888 -4.15 -0.08 -9.03
CA SER A 888 -5.25 -1.02 -9.30
C SER A 888 -4.96 -1.87 -10.54
N SER A 889 -4.26 -1.33 -11.55
CA SER A 889 -3.78 -2.13 -12.68
C SER A 889 -2.68 -3.12 -12.28
N GLY A 890 -1.82 -2.78 -11.30
CA GLY A 890 -0.89 -3.75 -10.72
C GLY A 890 -1.59 -4.93 -10.01
N VAL A 891 -2.78 -4.71 -9.45
CA VAL A 891 -3.60 -5.80 -8.88
C VAL A 891 -4.24 -6.65 -9.98
N ASP A 892 -4.72 -6.04 -11.08
CA ASP A 892 -5.18 -6.80 -12.26
C ASP A 892 -4.08 -7.74 -12.79
N TYR A 893 -2.83 -7.27 -12.80
CA TYR A 893 -1.65 -8.05 -13.18
C TYR A 893 -1.44 -9.26 -12.26
N LEU A 894 -1.50 -9.07 -10.93
CA LEU A 894 -1.37 -10.15 -9.96
C LEU A 894 -2.49 -11.20 -10.11
N HIS A 895 -3.72 -10.78 -10.34
CA HIS A 895 -4.85 -11.70 -10.57
C HIS A 895 -4.64 -12.57 -11.83
N LEU A 896 -4.08 -12.00 -12.89
CA LEU A 896 -3.81 -12.70 -14.15
C LEU A 896 -2.68 -13.73 -14.01
N LEU A 897 -1.61 -13.41 -13.27
CA LEU A 897 -0.58 -14.39 -12.90
C LEU A 897 -1.19 -15.57 -12.12
N ILE A 898 -1.97 -15.28 -11.07
CA ILE A 898 -2.57 -16.30 -10.19
C ILE A 898 -3.49 -17.25 -10.98
N VAL A 899 -4.37 -16.71 -11.83
CA VAL A 899 -5.29 -17.53 -12.64
C VAL A 899 -4.57 -18.32 -13.74
N SER A 900 -3.50 -17.76 -14.33
CA SER A 900 -2.62 -18.52 -15.24
C SER A 900 -1.99 -19.71 -14.53
N MET A 901 -1.48 -19.51 -13.31
CA MET A 901 -0.83 -20.56 -12.52
C MET A 901 -1.80 -21.64 -12.04
N ASP A 902 -3.04 -21.29 -11.66
CA ASP A 902 -4.10 -22.29 -11.36
C ASP A 902 -4.42 -23.14 -12.60
N TYR A 903 -4.53 -22.54 -13.79
CA TYR A 903 -4.71 -23.31 -15.03
C TYR A 903 -3.51 -24.21 -15.34
N LEU A 904 -2.28 -23.67 -15.31
CA LEU A 904 -1.06 -24.40 -15.68
C LEU A 904 -0.76 -25.55 -14.70
N THR A 905 -0.91 -25.31 -13.40
CA THR A 905 -0.70 -26.36 -12.38
C THR A 905 -1.70 -27.50 -12.52
N ARG A 906 -2.98 -27.21 -12.76
CA ARG A 906 -4.02 -28.22 -13.04
C ARG A 906 -3.81 -28.91 -14.39
N ARG A 907 -3.41 -28.19 -15.45
CA ARG A 907 -3.17 -28.74 -16.79
C ARG A 907 -1.98 -29.70 -16.86
N TYR A 908 -0.94 -29.46 -16.07
CA TYR A 908 0.32 -30.21 -16.14
C TYR A 908 0.61 -31.09 -14.92
N ASN A 909 -0.29 -31.16 -13.93
CA ASN A 909 -0.06 -31.80 -12.63
C ASN A 909 1.26 -31.29 -12.01
N ILE A 910 1.34 -29.99 -11.72
CA ILE A 910 2.46 -29.37 -11.00
C ILE A 910 2.00 -29.18 -9.55
N HIS A 911 2.68 -29.83 -8.61
CA HIS A 911 2.38 -29.73 -7.18
C HIS A 911 2.95 -28.45 -6.59
N ALA A 912 2.20 -27.35 -6.73
CA ALA A 912 2.49 -26.05 -6.14
C ALA A 912 1.26 -25.46 -5.42
N ARG A 913 1.47 -24.78 -4.29
CA ARG A 913 0.48 -23.97 -3.56
C ARG A 913 0.98 -22.53 -3.44
N LEU A 914 0.09 -21.53 -3.51
CA LEU A 914 0.48 -20.13 -3.29
C LEU A 914 0.88 -19.94 -1.81
N ALA A 915 2.09 -19.44 -1.57
CA ALA A 915 2.63 -19.30 -0.22
C ALA A 915 2.49 -17.87 0.32
N LEU A 916 2.92 -16.88 -0.47
CA LEU A 916 2.77 -15.46 -0.13
C LEU A 916 2.75 -14.56 -1.38
N THR A 917 1.92 -13.51 -1.35
CA THR A 917 2.00 -12.38 -2.29
C THR A 917 2.41 -11.09 -1.57
N VAL A 918 3.52 -10.45 -1.96
CA VAL A 918 4.03 -9.20 -1.34
C VAL A 918 4.25 -8.13 -2.39
N HIS A 919 3.24 -7.28 -2.58
CA HIS A 919 3.24 -6.20 -3.57
C HIS A 919 3.40 -6.71 -5.03
N ASP A 920 4.64 -6.71 -5.52
CA ASP A 920 5.11 -7.14 -6.83
C ASP A 920 5.82 -8.52 -6.75
N GLU A 921 6.19 -9.01 -5.55
CA GLU A 921 6.75 -10.35 -5.28
C GLU A 921 5.62 -11.40 -5.23
N ILE A 922 5.73 -12.49 -6.00
CA ILE A 922 4.84 -13.67 -5.89
C ILE A 922 5.65 -14.94 -5.64
N ARG A 923 5.34 -15.68 -4.56
CA ARG A 923 6.05 -16.91 -4.18
C ARG A 923 5.06 -18.08 -3.98
N TYR A 924 5.33 -19.18 -4.69
CA TYR A 924 4.67 -20.48 -4.52
C TYR A 924 5.57 -21.42 -3.71
N LEU A 925 4.98 -22.38 -3.00
CA LEU A 925 5.68 -23.53 -2.46
C LEU A 925 5.44 -24.72 -3.40
N ALA A 926 6.50 -25.26 -4.00
CA ALA A 926 6.44 -26.36 -4.96
C ALA A 926 7.28 -27.56 -4.47
N THR A 927 6.95 -28.78 -4.92
CA THR A 927 7.79 -29.95 -4.63
C THR A 927 9.14 -29.87 -5.36
N ASP A 928 10.18 -30.50 -4.82
CA ASP A 928 11.52 -30.49 -5.43
C ASP A 928 11.55 -31.11 -6.85
N ALA A 929 10.64 -32.04 -7.15
CA ALA A 929 10.47 -32.63 -8.48
C ALA A 929 9.79 -31.68 -9.49
N ASP A 930 9.01 -30.72 -9.00
CA ASP A 930 8.25 -29.76 -9.81
C ASP A 930 8.86 -28.37 -9.86
N LYS A 931 9.90 -28.06 -9.06
CA LYS A 931 10.40 -26.69 -8.88
C LYS A 931 10.73 -25.97 -10.20
N TYR A 932 11.40 -26.63 -11.14
CA TYR A 932 11.71 -26.04 -12.46
C TYR A 932 10.49 -25.99 -13.40
N ARG A 933 9.55 -26.94 -13.28
CA ARG A 933 8.27 -26.92 -14.02
C ARG A 933 7.38 -25.75 -13.56
N CYS A 934 7.35 -25.50 -12.24
CA CYS A 934 6.69 -24.36 -11.63
C CYS A 934 7.34 -23.03 -12.06
N ALA A 935 8.66 -22.96 -12.13
CA ALA A 935 9.37 -21.78 -12.66
C ALA A 935 9.03 -21.51 -14.14
N MET A 936 8.93 -22.56 -14.96
CA MET A 936 8.54 -22.43 -16.38
C MET A 936 7.08 -21.97 -16.51
N ALA A 937 6.16 -22.55 -15.72
CA ALA A 937 4.77 -22.11 -15.69
C ALA A 937 4.65 -20.63 -15.28
N LEU A 938 5.47 -20.17 -14.32
CA LEU A 938 5.48 -18.78 -13.87
C LEU A 938 6.00 -17.82 -14.97
N GLN A 939 7.05 -18.19 -15.71
CA GLN A 939 7.51 -17.43 -16.89
C GLN A 939 6.40 -17.34 -17.95
N VAL A 940 5.74 -18.45 -18.28
CA VAL A 940 4.59 -18.48 -19.23
C VAL A 940 3.45 -17.56 -18.77
N ALA A 941 3.08 -17.61 -17.49
CA ALA A 941 2.06 -16.75 -16.91
C ALA A 941 2.39 -15.25 -17.04
N ASN A 942 3.66 -14.86 -16.87
CA ASN A 942 4.13 -13.48 -17.06
C ASN A 942 4.06 -13.05 -18.53
N VAL A 943 4.48 -13.91 -19.47
CA VAL A 943 4.37 -13.64 -20.91
C VAL A 943 2.91 -13.40 -21.31
N TRP A 944 2.00 -14.31 -20.94
CA TRP A 944 0.56 -14.17 -21.21
C TRP A 944 -0.03 -12.90 -20.59
N THR A 945 0.30 -12.62 -19.33
CA THR A 945 -0.19 -11.42 -18.62
C THR A 945 0.26 -10.14 -19.34
N ARG A 946 1.54 -10.02 -19.69
CA ARG A 946 2.07 -8.82 -20.37
C ARG A 946 1.55 -8.68 -21.80
N ALA A 947 1.32 -9.79 -22.50
CA ALA A 947 0.68 -9.79 -23.81
C ALA A 947 -0.79 -9.31 -23.72
N MET A 948 -1.56 -9.75 -22.72
CA MET A 948 -2.94 -9.27 -22.51
C MET A 948 -2.98 -7.76 -22.20
N PHE A 949 -2.07 -7.27 -21.37
CA PHE A 949 -1.91 -5.83 -21.10
C PHE A 949 -1.65 -5.03 -22.39
N SER A 950 -0.80 -5.56 -23.28
CA SER A 950 -0.47 -4.92 -24.56
C SER A 950 -1.67 -4.90 -25.51
N GLN A 951 -2.36 -6.03 -25.67
CA GLN A 951 -3.57 -6.14 -26.50
C GLN A 951 -4.71 -5.22 -25.99
N GLN A 952 -4.94 -5.13 -24.68
CA GLN A 952 -5.99 -4.27 -24.10
C GLN A 952 -5.71 -2.76 -24.22
N VAL A 953 -4.47 -2.34 -24.55
CA VAL A 953 -4.17 -0.95 -24.94
C VAL A 953 -4.11 -0.75 -26.47
N GLY A 954 -4.39 -1.79 -27.26
CA GLY A 954 -4.39 -1.75 -28.72
C GLY A 954 -3.00 -1.91 -29.36
N ILE A 955 -2.13 -2.73 -28.77
CA ILE A 955 -0.82 -3.09 -29.32
C ILE A 955 -0.68 -4.63 -29.32
N ASP A 956 -0.89 -5.26 -30.48
CA ASP A 956 -0.80 -6.72 -30.68
C ASP A 956 0.66 -7.21 -30.84
N ASP A 957 1.54 -6.81 -29.93
CA ASP A 957 2.93 -7.26 -29.86
C ASP A 957 3.49 -7.12 -28.43
N LEU A 958 4.72 -7.58 -28.17
CA LEU A 958 5.34 -7.51 -26.83
C LEU A 958 6.88 -7.30 -26.91
N PRO A 959 7.49 -6.37 -26.14
CA PRO A 959 8.95 -6.21 -26.09
C PRO A 959 9.63 -7.41 -25.41
N GLN A 960 10.74 -7.91 -25.99
CA GLN A 960 11.45 -9.05 -25.39
C GLN A 960 12.09 -8.69 -24.05
N SER A 961 12.51 -7.43 -23.86
CA SER A 961 13.18 -6.96 -22.64
C SER A 961 12.29 -6.95 -21.38
N CYS A 962 10.96 -7.06 -21.53
CA CYS A 962 10.04 -7.20 -20.41
C CYS A 962 9.18 -8.47 -20.46
N ALA A 963 9.18 -9.24 -21.55
CA ALA A 963 8.33 -10.42 -21.72
C ALA A 963 8.55 -11.53 -20.66
N TYR A 964 9.75 -11.61 -20.10
CA TYR A 964 10.18 -12.59 -19.10
C TYR A 964 10.54 -11.89 -17.79
N PHE A 965 10.53 -12.62 -16.67
CA PHE A 965 11.18 -12.17 -15.44
C PHE A 965 12.71 -12.15 -15.63
N SER A 966 13.41 -11.18 -15.02
CA SER A 966 14.88 -11.15 -15.02
C SER A 966 15.49 -12.44 -14.48
N ALA A 967 14.88 -12.99 -13.44
CA ALA A 967 15.11 -14.35 -12.96
C ALA A 967 13.87 -14.90 -12.22
N VAL A 968 13.79 -16.22 -12.07
CA VAL A 968 12.90 -16.90 -11.12
C VAL A 968 13.76 -17.52 -10.03
N ASP A 969 13.45 -17.16 -8.78
CA ASP A 969 14.13 -17.65 -7.59
C ASP A 969 13.57 -19.01 -7.16
N ILE A 970 14.48 -19.88 -6.70
CA ILE A 970 14.18 -21.21 -6.15
C ILE A 970 15.03 -21.40 -4.88
N ASP A 971 14.37 -21.47 -3.72
CA ASP A 971 15.03 -21.39 -2.41
C ASP A 971 14.28 -22.23 -1.34
N HIS A 972 14.98 -22.71 -0.32
CA HIS A 972 14.34 -23.36 0.83
C HIS A 972 13.99 -22.37 1.96
N VAL A 973 14.45 -21.10 1.88
CA VAL A 973 14.01 -20.02 2.79
C VAL A 973 13.32 -18.89 2.04
N LEU A 974 12.39 -18.20 2.67
CA LEU A 974 11.79 -17.00 2.10
C LEU A 974 12.72 -15.79 2.30
N ARG A 975 13.30 -15.26 1.22
CA ARG A 975 14.07 -14.00 1.22
C ARG A 975 13.83 -13.23 -0.09
N LYS A 976 14.41 -12.02 -0.20
CA LYS A 976 14.27 -11.22 -1.43
C LYS A 976 15.16 -11.78 -2.54
N GLU A 977 16.48 -11.61 -2.41
CA GLU A 977 17.45 -12.18 -3.34
C GLU A 977 18.01 -13.48 -2.73
N VAL A 978 18.18 -14.54 -3.54
CA VAL A 978 18.62 -15.87 -3.03
C VAL A 978 20.08 -15.91 -2.55
N ASP A 979 20.88 -14.89 -2.85
CA ASP A 979 22.29 -14.78 -2.43
C ASP A 979 22.47 -14.10 -1.07
N MET A 980 21.40 -13.56 -0.47
CA MET A 980 21.47 -12.88 0.82
C MET A 980 21.83 -13.86 1.95
N ASP A 981 23.02 -13.65 2.53
CA ASP A 981 23.53 -14.29 3.76
C ASP A 981 22.52 -14.34 4.94
N CYS A 982 21.55 -13.41 4.97
CA CYS A 982 20.56 -13.19 6.04
C CYS A 982 21.10 -12.93 7.47
N VAL A 983 22.41 -12.73 7.64
CA VAL A 983 23.06 -12.42 8.92
C VAL A 983 22.57 -11.10 9.54
N THR A 984 22.18 -11.14 10.82
CA THR A 984 21.76 -9.99 11.65
C THR A 984 22.34 -10.12 13.09
N PRO A 985 22.14 -9.14 14.00
CA PRO A 985 22.61 -9.25 15.38
C PRO A 985 21.94 -10.35 16.22
N SER A 986 20.80 -10.88 15.77
CA SER A 986 20.04 -11.97 16.42
C SER A 986 20.13 -13.31 15.66
N HIS A 987 20.53 -13.29 14.38
CA HIS A 987 20.86 -14.48 13.60
C HIS A 987 22.27 -14.33 13.00
N PRO A 988 23.33 -14.79 13.71
CA PRO A 988 24.72 -14.60 13.27
C PRO A 988 25.15 -15.56 12.16
N ASP A 989 24.42 -16.68 12.00
CA ASP A 989 24.73 -17.74 11.06
C ASP A 989 24.35 -17.36 9.62
N LYS A 990 25.14 -17.84 8.65
CA LYS A 990 24.91 -17.61 7.22
C LYS A 990 23.95 -18.66 6.66
N ILE A 991 22.87 -18.21 6.01
CA ILE A 991 21.99 -19.11 5.25
C ILE A 991 22.61 -19.37 3.87
N PRO A 992 22.84 -20.64 3.45
CA PRO A 992 23.37 -20.96 2.12
C PRO A 992 22.52 -20.36 0.99
N PRO A 993 23.10 -19.99 -0.17
CA PRO A 993 22.35 -19.38 -1.27
C PRO A 993 21.46 -20.37 -2.01
N GLY A 994 20.35 -19.89 -2.57
CA GLY A 994 19.46 -20.65 -3.46
C GLY A 994 19.87 -20.61 -4.94
N GLU A 995 19.02 -21.14 -5.82
CA GLU A 995 19.13 -20.96 -7.28
C GLU A 995 18.31 -19.72 -7.70
N SER A 996 18.82 -18.89 -8.62
CA SER A 996 18.02 -17.88 -9.32
C SER A 996 18.32 -18.00 -10.80
N LEU A 997 17.28 -18.21 -11.61
CA LEU A 997 17.40 -18.69 -12.99
C LEU A 997 16.75 -17.73 -13.98
N ASP A 998 17.54 -17.23 -14.94
CA ASP A 998 16.98 -16.54 -16.11
C ASP A 998 16.28 -17.54 -17.06
N ILE A 999 15.52 -17.00 -18.03
CA ILE A 999 14.76 -17.83 -18.99
C ILE A 999 15.65 -18.72 -19.87
N LEU A 1000 16.88 -18.31 -20.22
CA LEU A 1000 17.80 -19.14 -21.00
C LEU A 1000 18.32 -20.31 -20.17
N GLN A 1001 18.77 -20.03 -18.94
CA GLN A 1001 19.20 -21.05 -17.97
C GLN A 1001 18.09 -22.06 -17.66
N LEU A 1002 16.83 -21.58 -17.60
CA LEU A 1002 15.67 -22.44 -17.39
C LEU A 1002 15.35 -23.32 -18.61
N LEU A 1003 15.53 -22.81 -19.84
CA LEU A 1003 15.43 -23.61 -21.07
C LEU A 1003 16.59 -24.63 -21.20
N GLU A 1004 17.76 -24.37 -20.60
CA GLU A 1004 18.89 -25.31 -20.52
C GLU A 1004 18.62 -26.50 -19.57
N LYS A 1005 17.75 -26.36 -18.56
CA LYS A 1005 17.28 -27.48 -17.70
C LYS A 1005 16.53 -28.58 -18.49
N GLY A 1006 16.14 -28.31 -19.74
CA GLY A 1006 15.65 -29.34 -20.66
C GLY A 1006 14.39 -30.06 -20.15
N ALA A 1007 14.48 -31.38 -20.00
CA ALA A 1007 13.36 -32.22 -19.57
C ALA A 1007 12.81 -31.85 -18.17
N GLU A 1008 13.64 -31.32 -17.27
CA GLU A 1008 13.22 -30.97 -15.90
C GLU A 1008 12.31 -29.72 -15.85
N ALA A 1009 12.40 -28.84 -16.85
CA ALA A 1009 11.54 -27.66 -16.97
C ALA A 1009 10.36 -27.87 -17.96
N TYR A 1010 10.24 -29.06 -18.56
CA TYR A 1010 9.34 -29.27 -19.69
C TYR A 1010 7.86 -29.39 -19.29
N LEU A 1011 7.04 -28.49 -19.82
CA LEU A 1011 5.57 -28.52 -19.71
C LEU A 1011 4.97 -29.47 -20.75
N ASN A 1012 5.22 -30.78 -20.57
CA ASN A 1012 4.84 -31.83 -21.52
C ASN A 1012 3.30 -31.87 -21.80
N PRO A 1013 2.84 -31.56 -23.02
CA PRO A 1013 1.41 -31.57 -23.36
C PRO A 1013 0.74 -32.95 -23.27
N ALA A 1014 1.51 -34.04 -23.37
CA ALA A 1014 1.00 -35.40 -23.27
C ALA A 1014 0.65 -35.85 -21.84
N VAL A 1015 0.92 -35.02 -20.82
CA VAL A 1015 0.48 -35.28 -19.44
C VAL A 1015 -1.05 -35.19 -19.37
N VAL A 1016 -1.68 -36.26 -18.88
CA VAL A 1016 -3.12 -36.30 -18.59
C VAL A 1016 -3.39 -35.63 -17.24
N PRO A 1017 -4.22 -34.57 -17.17
CA PRO A 1017 -4.56 -33.92 -15.91
C PRO A 1017 -5.29 -34.85 -14.94
N VAL A 1018 -4.92 -34.81 -13.65
CA VAL A 1018 -5.71 -35.44 -12.56
C VAL A 1018 -7.02 -34.67 -12.34
N GLN A 1019 -6.99 -33.35 -12.54
CA GLN A 1019 -8.14 -32.45 -12.41
C GLN A 1019 -8.25 -31.59 -13.68
N PRO A 1020 -8.78 -32.13 -14.80
CA PRO A 1020 -8.75 -31.46 -16.09
C PRO A 1020 -9.49 -30.12 -16.06
N PRO A 1021 -8.79 -28.99 -16.31
CA PRO A 1021 -9.48 -27.71 -16.56
C PRO A 1021 -10.34 -27.87 -17.83
N ARG A 1022 -11.46 -27.15 -17.88
CA ARG A 1022 -12.37 -27.16 -19.04
C ARG A 1022 -12.76 -25.72 -19.41
N PRO A 1023 -11.80 -24.87 -19.83
CA PRO A 1023 -12.06 -23.48 -20.21
C PRO A 1023 -13.01 -23.36 -21.42
N GLU A 1024 -13.00 -24.34 -22.31
CA GLU A 1024 -13.71 -24.36 -23.60
C GLU A 1024 -15.24 -24.41 -23.42
N ARG A 1025 -15.74 -24.84 -22.25
CA ARG A 1025 -17.17 -24.89 -21.92
C ARG A 1025 -17.81 -23.52 -21.72
N PHE A 1026 -17.02 -22.44 -21.71
CA PHE A 1026 -17.51 -21.08 -21.51
C PHE A 1026 -17.48 -20.29 -22.82
N GLU A 1027 -18.67 -19.85 -23.23
CA GLU A 1027 -18.83 -18.85 -24.28
C GLU A 1027 -18.30 -17.50 -23.80
N HIS A 1028 -17.57 -16.79 -24.66
CA HIS A 1028 -17.03 -15.46 -24.39
C HIS A 1028 -17.71 -14.45 -25.29
N VAL A 1029 -18.22 -13.36 -24.70
CA VAL A 1029 -18.77 -12.23 -25.45
C VAL A 1029 -17.67 -11.15 -25.54
N PRO A 1030 -17.16 -10.83 -26.74
CA PRO A 1030 -16.13 -9.80 -26.91
C PRO A 1030 -16.57 -8.45 -26.36
N ARG A 1031 -15.69 -7.82 -25.59
CA ARG A 1031 -15.90 -6.48 -24.99
C ARG A 1031 -15.04 -5.42 -25.69
N VAL A 1032 -15.55 -4.19 -25.75
CA VAL A 1032 -14.76 -3.03 -26.18
C VAL A 1032 -13.70 -2.73 -25.11
N PRO A 1033 -12.40 -2.63 -25.46
CA PRO A 1033 -11.34 -2.26 -24.52
C PRO A 1033 -11.57 -0.88 -23.91
N VAL A 1034 -11.20 -0.70 -22.64
CA VAL A 1034 -11.42 0.57 -21.92
C VAL A 1034 -10.67 1.73 -22.59
N MET A 1035 -9.48 1.46 -23.15
CA MET A 1035 -8.70 2.44 -23.92
C MET A 1035 -9.40 2.90 -25.21
N GLU A 1036 -10.09 2.01 -25.92
CA GLU A 1036 -10.85 2.39 -27.11
C GLU A 1036 -12.06 3.26 -26.77
N SER A 1037 -12.75 2.94 -25.66
CA SER A 1037 -13.88 3.73 -25.17
C SER A 1037 -13.51 5.19 -24.82
N LEU A 1038 -12.25 5.42 -24.40
CA LEU A 1038 -11.69 6.76 -24.18
C LEU A 1038 -11.48 7.53 -25.50
N GLU A 1039 -11.03 6.86 -26.56
CA GLU A 1039 -10.74 7.49 -27.86
C GLU A 1039 -12.02 7.77 -28.67
N ALA A 1040 -13.05 6.94 -28.53
CA ALA A 1040 -14.37 7.17 -29.11
C ALA A 1040 -14.99 8.52 -28.64
N GLY A 1041 -14.75 8.91 -27.38
CA GLY A 1041 -15.22 10.19 -26.83
C GLY A 1041 -14.48 11.43 -27.37
N ALA A 1042 -13.31 11.27 -27.99
CA ALA A 1042 -12.41 12.36 -28.35
C ALA A 1042 -12.73 13.04 -29.71
N GLY A 1043 -13.88 12.77 -30.32
CA GLY A 1043 -14.29 13.41 -31.58
C GLY A 1043 -13.59 12.87 -32.83
N GLY A 1044 -13.23 11.58 -32.83
CA GLY A 1044 -12.69 10.86 -33.99
C GLY A 1044 -11.16 10.93 -34.17
N GLN A 1045 -10.63 9.99 -34.97
CA GLN A 1045 -9.19 9.75 -35.15
C GLN A 1045 -8.40 11.01 -35.53
N GLU A 1046 -8.91 11.84 -36.45
CA GLU A 1046 -8.24 13.06 -36.89
C GLU A 1046 -8.15 14.12 -35.77
N THR A 1047 -9.15 14.20 -34.89
CA THR A 1047 -9.11 15.05 -33.70
C THR A 1047 -8.07 14.55 -32.71
N ALA A 1048 -8.01 13.23 -32.49
CA ALA A 1048 -7.01 12.59 -31.64
C ALA A 1048 -5.57 12.81 -32.17
N ARG A 1049 -5.33 12.65 -33.48
CA ARG A 1049 -4.04 12.94 -34.14
C ARG A 1049 -3.60 14.40 -33.95
N ARG A 1050 -4.53 15.36 -34.08
CA ARG A 1050 -4.24 16.79 -33.84
C ARG A 1050 -3.96 17.11 -32.38
N TYR A 1051 -4.66 16.45 -31.45
CA TYR A 1051 -4.38 16.55 -30.02
C TYR A 1051 -2.99 15.98 -29.70
N LEU A 1052 -2.64 14.80 -30.23
CA LEU A 1052 -1.30 14.19 -30.10
C LEU A 1052 -0.19 15.11 -30.62
N ARG A 1053 -0.35 15.69 -31.83
CA ARG A 1053 0.56 16.71 -32.37
C ARG A 1053 0.74 17.90 -31.42
N ALA A 1054 -0.33 18.34 -30.75
CA ALA A 1054 -0.31 19.46 -29.81
C ALA A 1054 0.31 19.12 -28.44
N GLN A 1055 0.29 17.85 -28.01
CA GLN A 1055 0.99 17.38 -26.81
C GLN A 1055 2.52 17.28 -27.04
N ILE A 1056 2.94 16.88 -28.23
CA ILE A 1056 4.36 16.83 -28.63
C ILE A 1056 4.93 18.24 -28.88
N ALA A 1057 4.08 19.23 -29.15
CA ALA A 1057 4.47 20.60 -29.47
C ALA A 1057 5.04 21.37 -28.26
N GLU A 1058 6.37 21.51 -28.24
CA GLU A 1058 7.12 22.35 -27.30
C GLU A 1058 6.85 23.84 -27.50
N ASP A 1059 7.01 24.34 -28.73
CA ASP A 1059 6.97 25.77 -29.01
C ASP A 1059 5.51 26.28 -29.17
N THR A 1060 5.23 27.48 -28.65
CA THR A 1060 3.90 28.11 -28.79
C THR A 1060 3.59 28.43 -30.26
N LYS A 1061 4.62 28.60 -31.10
CA LYS A 1061 4.47 28.74 -32.56
C LYS A 1061 3.91 27.48 -33.22
N GLU A 1062 4.45 26.30 -32.89
CA GLU A 1062 3.98 25.00 -33.41
C GLU A 1062 2.51 24.77 -33.03
N LEU A 1063 2.18 24.98 -31.75
CA LEU A 1063 0.81 24.87 -31.23
C LEU A 1063 -0.17 25.81 -31.96
N ASN A 1064 0.22 27.06 -32.20
CA ASN A 1064 -0.61 28.02 -32.93
C ASN A 1064 -0.77 27.65 -34.42
N GLY A 1065 0.19 26.92 -35.02
CA GLY A 1065 0.05 26.32 -36.35
C GLY A 1065 -1.07 25.29 -36.41
N ILE A 1066 -1.04 24.31 -35.50
CA ILE A 1066 -2.06 23.25 -35.40
C ILE A 1066 -3.46 23.84 -35.15
N ILE A 1067 -3.57 24.90 -34.35
CA ILE A 1067 -4.85 25.62 -34.13
C ILE A 1067 -5.34 26.29 -35.42
N ARG A 1068 -4.45 26.81 -36.28
CA ARG A 1068 -4.84 27.40 -37.58
C ARG A 1068 -5.34 26.32 -38.54
N GLU A 1069 -4.74 25.13 -38.56
CA GLU A 1069 -5.22 23.98 -39.34
C GLU A 1069 -6.66 23.60 -38.94
N VAL A 1070 -6.92 23.43 -37.64
CA VAL A 1070 -8.28 23.16 -37.12
C VAL A 1070 -9.26 24.27 -37.48
N SER A 1071 -8.84 25.53 -37.36
CA SER A 1071 -9.69 26.69 -37.59
C SER A 1071 -10.05 26.85 -39.08
N GLY A 1072 -9.07 26.68 -39.97
CA GLY A 1072 -9.25 26.77 -41.43
C GLY A 1072 -10.09 25.62 -42.00
N ALA A 1073 -9.92 24.40 -41.48
CA ALA A 1073 -10.80 23.27 -41.83
C ALA A 1073 -12.27 23.57 -41.49
N ARG A 1074 -12.54 24.21 -40.34
CA ARG A 1074 -13.89 24.65 -39.96
C ARG A 1074 -14.47 25.68 -40.94
N THR A 1075 -13.66 26.63 -41.43
CA THR A 1075 -14.11 27.61 -42.43
C THR A 1075 -14.49 26.93 -43.75
N LEU A 1076 -13.69 25.97 -44.23
CA LEU A 1076 -13.98 25.20 -45.44
C LEU A 1076 -15.28 24.39 -45.32
N THR A 1077 -15.52 23.72 -44.19
CA THR A 1077 -16.79 23.00 -43.95
C THR A 1077 -18.02 23.91 -43.87
N HIS A 1078 -17.83 25.21 -43.64
CA HIS A 1078 -18.92 26.19 -43.61
C HIS A 1078 -19.19 26.81 -44.99
N ALA A 1079 -18.16 26.88 -45.86
CA ALA A 1079 -18.30 27.27 -47.26
C ALA A 1079 -18.96 26.15 -48.09
N LEU A 1080 -18.60 24.89 -47.87
CA LEU A 1080 -19.16 23.70 -48.55
C LEU A 1080 -20.59 23.32 -48.11
N LYS A 1081 -21.28 24.20 -47.39
CA LYS A 1081 -22.68 24.03 -46.93
C LYS A 1081 -23.55 25.27 -47.20
N GLY A 1082 -23.14 26.13 -48.13
CA GLY A 1082 -23.75 27.43 -48.35
C GLY A 1082 -23.73 27.92 -49.80
N ASP A 1083 -24.08 27.05 -50.75
CA ASP A 1083 -24.41 27.42 -52.14
C ASP A 1083 -25.55 26.51 -52.63
N ASP A 1084 -26.80 26.86 -52.27
CA ASP A 1084 -28.03 26.23 -52.81
C ASP A 1084 -29.30 27.08 -52.54
N ASP A 1085 -29.25 28.39 -52.82
CA ASP A 1085 -30.38 29.15 -53.38
C ASP A 1085 -29.87 30.47 -54.00
N ALA A 1086 -30.46 30.89 -55.12
CA ALA A 1086 -29.97 32.00 -55.94
C ALA A 1086 -31.07 32.93 -56.45
N SER A 1087 -31.16 34.14 -55.90
CA SER A 1087 -31.68 35.31 -56.64
C SER A 1087 -31.22 36.66 -56.05
N PRO A 1088 -31.08 37.74 -56.86
CA PRO A 1088 -30.27 38.91 -56.48
C PRO A 1088 -31.07 40.19 -56.15
N LYS A 1089 -30.45 41.14 -55.42
CA LYS A 1089 -30.79 42.58 -55.50
C LYS A 1089 -29.73 43.55 -54.99
N ALA A 1090 -29.27 44.40 -55.92
CA ALA A 1090 -28.76 45.79 -55.86
C ALA A 1090 -28.01 46.36 -54.61
N PRO A 1091 -26.91 47.12 -54.80
CA PRO A 1091 -26.07 47.65 -53.71
C PRO A 1091 -26.45 49.07 -53.24
N ARG A 1092 -26.09 49.42 -51.99
CA ARG A 1092 -25.98 50.84 -51.53
C ARG A 1092 -24.70 51.12 -50.72
N LYS A 1093 -24.32 52.41 -50.74
CA LYS A 1093 -22.94 52.92 -50.56
C LYS A 1093 -22.47 53.03 -49.09
N ARG A 1094 -21.14 53.11 -48.94
CA ARG A 1094 -20.39 53.53 -47.74
C ARG A 1094 -20.68 54.99 -47.33
N SER A 1095 -20.66 55.28 -46.03
CA SER A 1095 -19.97 56.48 -45.45
C SER A 1095 -19.77 56.31 -43.91
N PRO A 1096 -18.78 56.97 -43.27
CA PRO A 1096 -18.21 56.52 -41.97
C PRO A 1096 -18.27 57.60 -40.84
N SER A 1097 -17.34 57.49 -39.86
CA SER A 1097 -17.12 58.33 -38.64
C SER A 1097 -17.96 57.87 -37.42
N ALA A 1098 -17.41 57.59 -36.23
CA ALA A 1098 -16.65 58.41 -35.25
C ALA A 1098 -17.58 59.32 -34.39
N SER A 1099 -17.37 59.58 -33.09
CA SER A 1099 -16.50 59.00 -32.03
C SER A 1099 -16.97 59.53 -30.65
N ALA A 1100 -16.37 59.07 -29.54
CA ALA A 1100 -16.42 59.71 -28.19
C ALA A 1100 -17.81 59.73 -27.46
N ARG A 1101 -17.95 60.05 -26.15
CA ARG A 1101 -17.12 59.79 -24.93
C ARG A 1101 -17.86 60.21 -23.63
N LYS A 1102 -18.00 59.28 -22.67
CA LYS A 1102 -18.21 59.45 -21.19
C LYS A 1102 -19.56 59.99 -20.62
N LYS A 1103 -19.82 59.55 -19.35
CA LYS A 1103 -20.80 60.00 -18.31
C LYS A 1103 -22.28 59.66 -18.62
N ALA A 1104 -23.04 58.98 -17.74
CA ALA A 1104 -23.48 59.26 -16.35
C ALA A 1104 -24.69 60.24 -16.31
N SER A 1105 -25.72 60.13 -15.44
CA SER A 1105 -25.90 59.30 -14.22
C SER A 1105 -27.39 59.06 -13.85
N THR A 1106 -27.64 58.17 -12.87
CA THR A 1106 -28.72 58.19 -11.84
C THR A 1106 -30.22 58.29 -12.18
N SER A 1107 -30.99 57.39 -11.52
CA SER A 1107 -32.36 57.61 -10.95
C SER A 1107 -33.58 57.71 -11.88
N GLY A 1108 -34.74 57.31 -11.31
CA GLY A 1108 -36.08 57.58 -11.86
C GLY A 1108 -36.95 56.32 -11.93
N ALA A 1109 -37.98 56.22 -11.09
CA ALA A 1109 -39.00 55.18 -11.18
C ALA A 1109 -40.27 55.72 -11.89
N GLY A 1110 -40.95 54.88 -12.65
CA GLY A 1110 -42.20 55.20 -13.34
C GLY A 1110 -42.92 53.93 -13.77
N THR A 1111 -44.23 53.85 -13.51
CA THR A 1111 -45.03 52.61 -13.61
C THR A 1111 -46.07 52.74 -14.71
N GLN A 1112 -46.64 51.59 -15.15
CA GLN A 1112 -47.86 51.43 -15.99
C GLN A 1112 -47.66 51.54 -17.52
N VAL A 1113 -48.42 50.85 -18.41
CA VAL A 1113 -49.41 49.73 -18.29
C VAL A 1113 -49.66 49.11 -19.69
N ARG A 1114 -49.86 47.77 -19.77
CA ARG A 1114 -50.42 47.00 -20.93
C ARG A 1114 -49.59 47.06 -22.26
N ASN A 1115 -49.73 46.17 -23.26
CA ASN A 1115 -50.66 45.04 -23.43
C ASN A 1115 -50.06 43.84 -24.23
N ALA A 1116 -50.42 42.62 -23.81
CA ALA A 1116 -50.63 41.35 -24.54
C ALA A 1116 -49.97 41.01 -25.91
N SER A 1117 -49.32 39.83 -25.99
CA SER A 1117 -49.54 38.81 -27.05
C SER A 1117 -49.00 37.41 -26.68
N THR A 1118 -49.89 36.60 -26.10
CA THR A 1118 -50.28 35.25 -26.58
C THR A 1118 -49.30 34.31 -27.30
N ARG A 1119 -49.01 33.14 -26.67
CA ARG A 1119 -49.28 31.77 -27.18
C ARG A 1119 -49.34 30.77 -25.99
N PRO A 1120 -49.90 29.55 -26.14
CA PRO A 1120 -50.82 29.02 -25.12
C PRO A 1120 -50.30 27.86 -24.24
N TYR A 1121 -51.14 27.51 -23.28
CA TYR A 1121 -51.08 26.34 -22.40
C TYR A 1121 -52.00 25.20 -22.92
N MET A 1122 -52.14 24.13 -22.13
CA MET A 1122 -53.07 22.96 -22.24
C MET A 1122 -52.56 21.73 -23.00
N SER A 1123 -52.83 20.49 -22.54
CA SER A 1123 -53.32 20.04 -21.22
C SER A 1123 -53.15 18.51 -21.02
N GLU A 1124 -53.23 18.05 -19.76
CA GLU A 1124 -54.00 16.88 -19.22
C GLU A 1124 -54.06 15.50 -19.95
N ALA A 1125 -54.33 14.38 -19.28
CA ALA A 1125 -54.27 13.98 -17.86
C ALA A 1125 -54.53 12.46 -17.70
N GLN A 1126 -54.09 11.88 -16.57
CA GLN A 1126 -54.70 10.75 -15.82
C GLN A 1126 -53.91 10.65 -14.49
N LEU A 1127 -54.47 10.90 -13.28
CA LEU A 1127 -55.54 10.19 -12.54
C LEU A 1127 -55.17 8.71 -12.30
N ARG A 1128 -55.03 8.19 -11.07
CA ARG A 1128 -55.35 8.65 -9.70
C ARG A 1128 -54.21 8.27 -8.70
N GLU A 1129 -53.98 8.90 -7.53
CA GLU A 1129 -54.86 9.10 -6.32
C GLU A 1129 -55.14 7.75 -5.61
N GLN A 1130 -55.26 7.55 -4.29
CA GLN A 1130 -55.45 8.35 -3.04
C GLN A 1130 -54.58 7.68 -1.92
N TRP A 1131 -54.26 8.21 -0.72
CA TRP A 1131 -54.29 9.52 0.00
C TRP A 1131 -53.21 9.42 1.13
N TYR A 1132 -53.11 10.10 2.29
CA TYR A 1132 -53.98 10.89 3.21
C TYR A 1132 -53.13 11.88 4.06
N ALA A 1133 -53.80 12.83 4.74
CA ALA A 1133 -53.28 13.81 5.72
C ALA A 1133 -54.51 14.33 6.55
N PRO A 1134 -54.54 15.47 7.30
CA PRO A 1134 -53.52 16.46 7.70
C PRO A 1134 -53.68 16.94 9.19
N ALA A 1135 -53.36 18.22 9.45
CA ALA A 1135 -53.70 19.12 10.60
C ALA A 1135 -52.66 19.24 11.73
N SER A 1136 -52.43 20.40 12.37
CA SER A 1136 -52.68 21.84 12.06
C SER A 1136 -51.81 22.70 13.04
N SER A 1137 -51.72 24.04 13.08
CA SER A 1137 -52.52 25.17 12.55
C SER A 1137 -51.63 26.40 12.24
N ALA A 1138 -52.20 27.58 11.95
CA ALA A 1138 -51.51 28.84 11.62
C ALA A 1138 -51.35 29.83 12.80
N SER A 1139 -50.43 30.81 12.67
CA SER A 1139 -50.68 32.25 12.97
C SER A 1139 -49.56 33.16 12.40
N SER A 1140 -49.75 34.49 12.51
CA SER A 1140 -49.15 35.52 11.63
C SER A 1140 -48.10 36.44 12.34
N PRO A 1141 -47.31 37.28 11.62
CA PRO A 1141 -46.04 37.81 12.15
C PRO A 1141 -46.13 39.15 12.92
N GLY A 1142 -45.14 39.40 13.78
CA GLY A 1142 -44.91 40.67 14.51
C GLY A 1142 -43.60 41.38 14.09
N THR A 1143 -43.53 42.71 14.25
CA THR A 1143 -42.52 43.56 13.60
C THR A 1143 -41.50 44.24 14.52
N PHE A 1144 -40.27 44.38 14.00
CA PHE A 1144 -39.27 45.43 14.29
C PHE A 1144 -38.97 45.86 15.75
N LYS A 1145 -37.68 45.73 16.14
CA LYS A 1145 -36.79 46.89 16.38
C LYS A 1145 -35.32 46.49 16.56
N ARG A 1146 -34.40 47.26 15.96
CA ARG A 1146 -32.98 47.29 16.33
C ARG A 1146 -32.75 48.30 17.47
N ARG A 1147 -31.91 47.97 18.46
CA ARG A 1147 -31.01 48.93 19.13
C ARG A 1147 -29.80 48.19 19.75
N PRO A 1148 -28.63 48.85 19.93
CA PRO A 1148 -27.38 48.15 20.28
C PRO A 1148 -26.90 48.40 21.72
N VAL A 1149 -26.27 47.40 22.33
CA VAL A 1149 -25.30 47.60 23.44
C VAL A 1149 -24.15 46.60 23.29
N VAL A 1150 -22.95 47.09 23.02
CA VAL A 1150 -21.69 46.34 23.20
C VAL A 1150 -21.09 46.75 24.55
N ARG A 1151 -20.34 45.84 25.20
CA ARG A 1151 -19.65 45.92 26.52
C ARG A 1151 -20.43 45.39 27.74
N LYS A 1152 -20.51 44.06 27.89
CA LYS A 1152 -20.49 43.40 29.24
C LYS A 1152 -20.17 41.89 29.27
N PHE A 1153 -19.35 41.35 28.35
CA PHE A 1153 -19.05 39.90 28.30
C PHE A 1153 -17.56 39.49 28.37
N LEU A 1154 -16.62 40.45 28.40
CA LEU A 1154 -15.17 40.16 28.45
C LEU A 1154 -14.60 39.99 29.87
N ALA A 1155 -15.43 40.06 30.91
CA ALA A 1155 -15.00 40.06 32.32
C ALA A 1155 -15.26 38.74 33.07
N GLN A 1156 -15.78 37.69 32.41
CA GLN A 1156 -16.27 36.47 33.08
C GLN A 1156 -15.68 35.15 32.54
N GLN A 1157 -14.71 35.21 31.62
CA GLN A 1157 -14.00 34.04 31.07
C GLN A 1157 -12.58 33.86 31.60
N GLN A 1158 -11.98 34.86 32.26
CA GLN A 1158 -10.61 34.75 32.79
C GLN A 1158 -10.50 34.00 34.13
N GLU A 1159 -11.62 33.69 34.80
CA GLU A 1159 -11.61 33.09 36.15
C GLU A 1159 -11.80 31.56 36.13
N LYS A 1160 -12.45 31.00 35.10
CA LYS A 1160 -12.68 29.54 34.98
C LYS A 1160 -11.47 28.73 34.50
N MET A 1161 -10.40 29.36 34.02
CA MET A 1161 -9.18 28.65 33.57
C MET A 1161 -8.14 28.40 34.69
N LYS A 1162 -8.38 28.83 35.94
CA LYS A 1162 -7.42 28.69 37.05
C LYS A 1162 -7.66 27.52 38.01
N THR A 1163 -8.69 26.70 37.80
CA THR A 1163 -9.13 25.65 38.76
C THR A 1163 -9.09 24.22 38.19
N ALA A 1164 -8.48 23.99 37.03
CA ALA A 1164 -8.38 22.67 36.38
C ALA A 1164 -6.99 22.00 36.53
N SER A 1165 -6.15 22.43 37.48
CA SER A 1165 -4.75 22.02 37.63
C SER A 1165 -4.44 21.19 38.89
N THR A 1166 -5.44 20.57 39.52
CA THR A 1166 -5.21 19.74 40.74
C THR A 1166 -6.18 18.56 40.86
N THR A 1167 -5.88 17.45 40.17
CA THR A 1167 -6.16 16.08 40.65
C THR A 1167 -5.48 15.06 39.74
N GLY A 1168 -4.49 14.33 40.27
CA GLY A 1168 -3.84 13.22 39.56
C GLY A 1168 -4.03 11.92 40.32
N ASN A 1169 -4.85 11.00 39.79
CA ASN A 1169 -4.84 9.57 40.10
C ASN A 1169 -5.85 8.83 39.20
N LEU A 1170 -5.37 8.14 38.18
CA LEU A 1170 -6.03 6.96 37.61
C LEU A 1170 -4.94 6.02 37.06
N SER A 1171 -5.11 4.72 37.28
CA SER A 1171 -4.13 3.70 36.91
C SER A 1171 -4.24 3.36 35.43
N VAL A 1172 -3.17 3.63 34.66
CA VAL A 1172 -3.08 3.22 33.24
C VAL A 1172 -2.81 1.70 33.17
N GLY A 1173 -3.89 0.94 33.33
CA GLY A 1173 -4.01 -0.48 33.05
C GLY A 1173 -5.17 -0.71 32.08
N ALA A 1174 -5.19 0.03 30.98
CA ALA A 1174 -6.24 0.01 29.98
C ALA A 1174 -5.69 -0.52 28.66
N ILE A 1175 -6.31 -1.57 28.15
CA ILE A 1175 -6.04 -2.11 26.81
C ILE A 1175 -6.56 -1.11 25.78
N ARG A 1176 -5.78 -0.87 24.73
CA ARG A 1176 -6.18 0.04 23.66
C ARG A 1176 -7.23 -0.65 22.80
N GLU A 1177 -8.39 -0.02 22.64
CA GLU A 1177 -9.27 -0.30 21.51
C GLU A 1177 -8.49 -0.22 20.19
N THR A 1178 -8.75 -1.15 19.28
CA THR A 1178 -8.06 -1.26 17.98
C THR A 1178 -8.58 -0.26 16.94
N GLU A 1179 -8.72 1.02 17.31
CA GLU A 1179 -9.07 2.14 16.42
C GLU A 1179 -7.88 3.11 16.19
N TYR A 1180 -6.64 2.59 16.14
CA TYR A 1180 -5.44 3.34 15.74
C TYR A 1180 -4.69 2.68 14.58
N TRP A 1181 -5.29 2.72 13.39
CA TRP A 1181 -4.54 2.60 12.14
C TRP A 1181 -3.65 3.85 11.99
N PRO A 1182 -2.32 3.73 11.88
CA PRO A 1182 -1.45 4.88 11.66
C PRO A 1182 -1.75 5.60 10.33
N PRO A 1183 -1.40 6.90 10.19
CA PRO A 1183 -1.60 7.64 8.95
C PRO A 1183 -0.62 7.14 7.87
N VAL A 1184 -1.10 6.19 7.07
CA VAL A 1184 -0.37 5.40 6.07
C VAL A 1184 0.52 6.23 5.12
N PHE A 1185 0.30 7.53 4.91
CA PHE A 1185 1.21 8.38 4.13
C PHE A 1185 2.65 8.51 4.70
N VAL A 1186 2.84 8.38 6.01
CA VAL A 1186 4.19 8.44 6.60
C VAL A 1186 4.88 7.08 6.46
N GLU A 1187 4.16 5.99 6.69
CA GLU A 1187 4.67 4.63 6.52
C GLU A 1187 4.80 4.21 5.06
N GLU A 1188 4.02 4.74 4.13
CA GLU A 1188 4.31 4.68 2.69
C GLU A 1188 5.68 5.33 2.42
N GLY A 1189 5.94 6.52 2.97
CA GLY A 1189 7.21 7.22 2.83
C GLY A 1189 8.41 6.45 3.40
N GLU A 1190 8.26 5.78 4.54
CA GLU A 1190 9.33 4.93 5.10
C GLU A 1190 9.41 3.55 4.41
N ALA A 1191 8.30 2.93 3.99
CA ALA A 1191 8.32 1.68 3.23
C ALA A 1191 8.92 1.88 1.83
N TRP A 1192 8.67 3.01 1.17
CA TRP A 1192 9.40 3.41 -0.05
C TRP A 1192 10.89 3.67 0.20
N ALA A 1193 11.30 3.93 1.45
CA ALA A 1193 12.70 4.01 1.88
C ALA A 1193 13.25 2.67 2.42
N GLU A 1194 12.43 1.61 2.51
CA GLU A 1194 12.84 0.22 2.78
C GLU A 1194 12.74 -0.70 1.54
N ARG A 1195 12.08 -0.22 0.47
CA ARG A 1195 12.30 -0.59 -0.95
C ARG A 1195 13.66 -0.09 -1.49
N MET A 1196 14.54 0.39 -0.60
CA MET A 1196 15.88 0.95 -0.82
C MET A 1196 16.89 0.36 0.19
#